data_AF-Q67M26-F1
#
_entry.id   AF-Q67M26-F1
#
_cell.length_a   1.000
_cell.length_b   1.000
_cell.length_c   1.000
_cell.angle_alpha   90.00
_cell.angle_beta   90.00
_cell.angle_gamma   90.00
#
_symmetry.space_group_name_H-M   'P 1'
#
loop_
_entity.id
_entity.type
_entity.pdbx_description
1 polymer ?
#
loop_
_entity_poly.entity_id
_entity_poly.type
_entity_poly.pdbx_seq_one_letter_code
_entity_poly.pdbx_strand_id
1 'polypeptide(L)'
;MRWPWWIAGVISCALALSPASDALAGNWTTKGGSPQRMSVETDPHGLVELRSYWETQPLGESATQPVVVDGVLYHLAGDYLWVLDLSEVQPPGAEASAVREPVSKLKIPFNRVPDGPFIAPQSSPTYSPETGILYFGTGYGWLWAYHTREGWAQPAELELGCPIIGSPLVIHDRGRDIVVVADRPNFPGEENRPEGRPLCPRAHGKVWVVQGLDQLVGSVHRQVYEAATTKQVEGGFGGFVTPSAVAAPPHGENPSFVIGTDGFEGGRAVRLALDRDNGYRPYLVWTVDGPAGFAGNFTADGTNAYWLDTRGYLWGASLAKGREPEGWSGHSISLPALIGARNAFTNTEPAVEVRQTPDGPKTHLYVTLRNYTDTGAGLRDGPTGSDGAVVALGPGGELKWYRKFGPVDRLGERMASLNTAPLALTSRGALIFGDVNGHIYSYALDTGQPMGGDGRPALIQPEGRAPTDRLFLLKGDEQPNTGPYNFSQVSGVGVDPAFAHGLLLVGVNYTDASGTSGRLVAYRAGEAYDLRWLDEPGPLELEPGKTVALQPRLQLELTARTLAALCPGPLSVEWFLTDENGKLVRFLGTAPLPGDLAPQQPHSVPLTVALTETDPAEGQIVGIIDLPSVYALSAPHTANPKVAAARGLAAALGLAAEKSCAGAVAEVVEREGEPGPEGGLANNVLIVPYRNPQPPDEPERPGEEGGGGKAIIDDPWLAELAVPEVAEAGRPFEVGIYLGYQNNLGQGEIRVPLRLWARPTGGASPPPDVWQMVTIDKVPCCSLKPGTIPGLSVGAWEIIAEIDYPADTRPENNRVIRRVEVLQVKPGESGGAEGGAITD
;
A
#
# COMPACT_ATOMS: atom_id res chain seq x y z
N MET A 1 0.92 22.06 57.75
CA MET A 1 1.28 22.24 56.32
C MET A 1 1.09 20.92 55.58
N ARG A 2 -0.01 20.78 54.83
CA ARG A 2 -0.28 19.65 53.91
C ARG A 2 -0.54 20.20 52.49
N TRP A 3 0.30 21.13 52.05
CA TRP A 3 0.13 21.81 50.75
C TRP A 3 0.70 21.02 49.54
N PRO A 4 1.75 20.18 49.63
CA PRO A 4 2.32 19.58 48.43
C PRO A 4 1.46 18.45 47.83
N TRP A 5 0.63 17.80 48.64
CA TRP A 5 -0.14 16.63 48.21
C TRP A 5 -1.46 16.99 47.51
N TRP A 6 -2.04 18.15 47.84
CA TRP A 6 -3.26 18.62 47.17
C TRP A 6 -2.97 19.18 45.78
N ILE A 7 -1.80 19.80 45.57
CA ILE A 7 -1.41 20.32 44.24
C ILE A 7 -1.11 19.15 43.29
N ALA A 8 -0.44 18.09 43.76
CA ALA A 8 -0.25 16.88 42.96
C ALA A 8 -1.58 16.20 42.60
N GLY A 9 -2.51 16.09 43.56
CA GLY A 9 -3.85 15.53 43.30
C GLY A 9 -4.69 16.37 42.35
N VAL A 10 -4.62 17.70 42.43
CA VAL A 10 -5.34 18.61 41.52
C VAL A 10 -4.74 18.62 40.11
N ILE A 11 -3.41 18.50 39.97
CA ILE A 11 -2.76 18.39 38.65
C ILE A 11 -3.07 17.02 38.01
N SER A 12 -3.10 15.93 38.79
CA SER A 12 -3.53 14.61 38.29
C SER A 12 -5.02 14.57 37.92
N CYS A 13 -5.90 15.25 38.67
CA CYS A 13 -7.31 15.38 38.29
C CYS A 13 -7.51 16.32 37.10
N ALA A 14 -6.69 17.37 36.92
CA ALA A 14 -6.76 18.28 35.78
C ALA A 14 -6.18 17.66 34.49
N LEU A 15 -5.19 16.77 34.59
CA LEU A 15 -4.70 15.97 33.47
C LEU A 15 -5.68 14.84 33.09
N ALA A 16 -6.48 14.34 34.04
CA ALA A 16 -7.59 13.41 33.77
C ALA A 16 -8.88 14.10 33.28
N LEU A 17 -8.94 15.44 33.34
CA LEU A 17 -10.06 16.28 32.87
C LEU A 17 -9.69 17.13 31.66
N SER A 18 -8.53 16.88 31.04
CA SER A 18 -8.31 17.35 29.68
C SER A 18 -9.24 16.54 28.77
N PRO A 19 -10.12 17.16 27.97
CA PRO A 19 -10.79 16.44 26.91
C PRO A 19 -9.71 16.14 25.88
N ALA A 20 -9.03 15.01 26.04
CA ALA A 20 -8.55 14.32 24.87
C ALA A 20 -9.81 14.05 24.04
N SER A 21 -9.97 14.74 22.91
CA SER A 21 -10.79 14.19 21.84
C SER A 21 -10.02 12.98 21.31
N ASP A 22 -10.01 11.90 22.10
CA ASP A 22 -9.73 10.60 21.57
C ASP A 22 -10.87 10.35 20.59
N ALA A 23 -10.59 10.53 19.30
CA ALA A 23 -11.34 9.84 18.28
C ALA A 23 -11.28 8.36 18.70
N LEU A 24 -12.37 7.87 19.29
CA LEU A 24 -12.52 6.49 19.67
C LEU A 24 -12.22 5.67 18.40
N ALA A 25 -11.23 4.79 18.48
CA ALA A 25 -10.94 3.76 17.49
C ALA A 25 -12.27 3.20 16.96
N GLY A 26 -12.64 3.54 15.72
CA GLY A 26 -13.94 3.23 15.12
C GLY A 26 -14.78 4.38 14.53
N ASN A 27 -14.40 5.65 14.66
CA ASN A 27 -15.12 6.77 14.01
C ASN A 27 -14.56 7.14 12.63
N TRP A 28 -15.46 7.41 11.68
CA TRP A 28 -15.15 7.93 10.34
C TRP A 28 -16.03 9.15 10.08
N THR A 29 -15.55 10.33 10.46
CA THR A 29 -16.41 11.50 10.72
C THR A 29 -16.71 12.37 9.50
N THR A 30 -15.97 12.20 8.42
CA THR A 30 -16.10 13.00 7.19
C THR A 30 -15.53 12.22 6.01
N LYS A 31 -15.55 12.83 4.82
CA LYS A 31 -14.91 12.26 3.65
C LYS A 31 -13.42 12.00 3.89
N GLY A 32 -12.96 10.78 3.62
CA GLY A 32 -11.58 10.34 3.86
C GLY A 32 -11.24 10.17 5.35
N GLY A 33 -12.25 10.07 6.22
CA GLY A 33 -12.15 9.69 7.63
C GLY A 33 -11.72 10.80 8.58
N SER A 34 -11.08 11.86 8.06
CA SER A 34 -10.49 12.95 8.85
C SER A 34 -10.61 14.30 8.12
N PRO A 35 -10.46 15.44 8.81
CA PRO A 35 -10.40 16.77 8.18
C PRO A 35 -9.27 16.91 7.14
N GLN A 36 -8.24 16.06 7.24
CA GLN A 36 -7.12 15.96 6.29
C GLN A 36 -7.45 15.05 5.10
N ARG A 37 -8.53 14.27 5.17
CA ARG A 37 -9.04 13.38 4.11
C ARG A 37 -7.99 12.37 3.64
N MET A 38 -7.26 11.80 4.61
CA MET A 38 -6.15 10.88 4.32
C MET A 38 -6.62 9.55 3.72
N SER A 39 -7.88 9.16 3.95
CA SER A 39 -8.43 7.84 3.57
C SER A 39 -7.59 6.71 4.14
N VAL A 40 -7.21 6.84 5.41
CA VAL A 40 -6.39 5.86 6.15
C VAL A 40 -7.10 5.45 7.42
N GLU A 41 -7.15 4.15 7.65
CA GLU A 41 -7.51 3.53 8.92
C GLU A 41 -6.22 3.21 9.68
N THR A 42 -6.02 3.85 10.83
CA THR A 42 -4.80 3.69 11.64
C THR A 42 -4.87 2.48 12.59
N ASP A 43 -6.03 1.87 12.76
CA ASP A 43 -6.17 0.65 13.54
C ASP A 43 -5.58 -0.56 12.79
N PRO A 44 -4.96 -1.53 13.49
CA PRO A 44 -4.29 -2.70 12.92
C PRO A 44 -5.27 -3.75 12.38
N HIS A 45 -6.13 -3.34 11.45
CA HIS A 45 -7.07 -4.21 10.77
C HIS A 45 -6.46 -4.72 9.45
N GLY A 46 -6.51 -6.03 9.24
CA GLY A 46 -6.25 -6.65 7.95
C GLY A 46 -7.58 -7.03 7.28
N LEU A 47 -7.65 -7.16 5.96
CA LEU A 47 -8.85 -7.72 5.33
C LEU A 47 -8.77 -9.24 5.39
N VAL A 48 -9.42 -9.83 6.39
CA VAL A 48 -9.39 -11.28 6.59
C VAL A 48 -10.30 -12.01 5.61
N GLU A 49 -11.38 -11.38 5.15
CA GLU A 49 -12.31 -11.98 4.19
C GLU A 49 -13.12 -10.90 3.46
N LEU A 50 -12.95 -10.78 2.13
CA LEU A 50 -13.83 -9.94 1.29
C LEU A 50 -15.17 -10.66 1.02
N ARG A 51 -15.90 -11.04 2.08
CA ARG A 51 -17.28 -11.54 1.99
C ARG A 51 -18.23 -10.61 2.74
N SER A 52 -19.43 -10.43 2.19
CA SER A 52 -20.46 -9.60 2.82
C SER A 52 -20.77 -10.13 4.22
N TYR A 53 -20.59 -9.27 5.22
CA TYR A 53 -20.93 -9.53 6.61
C TYR A 53 -22.40 -9.19 6.86
N TRP A 54 -22.85 -8.02 6.39
CA TRP A 54 -24.27 -7.67 6.34
C TRP A 54 -24.55 -6.71 5.18
N GLU A 55 -25.81 -6.62 4.76
CA GLU A 55 -26.29 -5.63 3.81
C GLU A 55 -27.62 -5.00 4.27
N THR A 56 -27.87 -3.77 3.81
CA THR A 56 -29.13 -3.07 4.10
C THR A 56 -30.22 -3.40 3.08
N GLN A 57 -31.46 -3.06 3.43
CA GLN A 57 -32.51 -2.86 2.43
C GLN A 57 -32.12 -1.76 1.43
N PRO A 58 -32.76 -1.68 0.24
CA PRO A 58 -32.55 -0.58 -0.69
C PRO A 58 -32.83 0.78 -0.03
N LEU A 59 -31.87 1.69 -0.12
CA LEU A 59 -31.89 3.05 0.46
C LEU A 59 -32.11 4.13 -0.59
N GLY A 60 -31.89 3.79 -1.88
CA GLY A 60 -31.90 4.70 -3.02
C GLY A 60 -30.49 5.07 -3.47
N GLU A 61 -30.39 5.77 -4.61
CA GLU A 61 -29.10 6.19 -5.16
C GLU A 61 -28.34 7.14 -4.23
N SER A 62 -27.01 7.02 -4.22
CA SER A 62 -26.12 7.91 -3.46
C SER A 62 -24.78 8.10 -4.17
N ALA A 63 -24.23 9.31 -4.14
CA ALA A 63 -22.82 9.56 -4.46
C ALA A 63 -22.02 9.97 -3.21
N THR A 64 -22.52 9.65 -2.01
CA THR A 64 -21.94 10.08 -0.72
C THR A 64 -21.26 8.94 0.02
N GLN A 65 -20.10 9.23 0.62
CA GLN A 65 -19.48 8.34 1.59
C GLN A 65 -20.32 8.29 2.88
N PRO A 66 -20.61 7.11 3.45
CA PRO A 66 -21.19 7.02 4.79
C PRO A 66 -20.22 7.56 5.84
N VAL A 67 -20.72 8.04 6.97
CA VAL A 67 -19.91 8.39 8.14
C VAL A 67 -20.32 7.55 9.34
N VAL A 68 -19.38 7.26 10.23
CA VAL A 68 -19.64 6.52 11.47
C VAL A 68 -19.22 7.36 12.66
N VAL A 69 -20.13 7.54 13.59
CA VAL A 69 -19.95 8.34 14.80
C VAL A 69 -20.52 7.57 15.98
N ASP A 70 -19.67 7.25 16.96
CA ASP A 70 -20.03 6.60 18.21
C ASP A 70 -20.81 5.29 17.98
N GLY A 71 -20.40 4.48 16.99
CA GLY A 71 -21.06 3.22 16.62
C GLY A 71 -22.34 3.37 15.79
N VAL A 72 -22.71 4.60 15.41
CA VAL A 72 -23.86 4.88 14.56
C VAL A 72 -23.42 5.29 13.16
N LEU A 73 -23.91 4.58 12.16
CA LEU A 73 -23.68 4.86 10.75
C LEU A 73 -24.74 5.86 10.25
N TYR A 74 -24.28 6.89 9.54
CA TYR A 74 -25.11 7.86 8.84
C TYR A 74 -24.80 7.87 7.34
N HIS A 75 -25.83 7.80 6.50
CA HIS A 75 -25.66 7.77 5.04
C HIS A 75 -26.78 8.51 4.32
N LEU A 76 -26.43 9.41 3.41
CA LEU A 76 -27.39 10.09 2.54
C LEU A 76 -27.65 9.22 1.32
N ALA A 77 -28.89 8.78 1.13
CA ALA A 77 -29.28 7.98 -0.02
C ALA A 77 -30.77 8.16 -0.32
N GLY A 78 -31.12 8.19 -1.60
CA GLY A 78 -32.49 8.52 -2.00
C GLY A 78 -32.94 9.83 -1.36
N ASP A 79 -34.20 9.91 -0.93
CA ASP A 79 -34.74 11.14 -0.33
C ASP A 79 -34.17 11.47 1.07
N TYR A 80 -33.50 10.55 1.76
CA TYR A 80 -33.33 10.60 3.22
C TYR A 80 -31.86 10.57 3.69
N LEU A 81 -31.67 11.01 4.94
CA LEU A 81 -30.54 10.62 5.77
C LEU A 81 -30.94 9.34 6.52
N TRP A 82 -30.18 8.28 6.31
CA TRP A 82 -30.36 6.98 6.93
C TRP A 82 -29.43 6.83 8.14
N VAL A 83 -29.93 6.14 9.16
CA VAL A 83 -29.25 5.86 10.43
C VAL A 83 -29.29 4.36 10.70
N LEU A 84 -28.15 3.80 11.10
CA LEU A 84 -28.03 2.40 11.53
C LEU A 84 -27.11 2.33 12.76
N ASP A 85 -27.63 1.81 13.87
CA ASP A 85 -26.80 1.50 15.04
C ASP A 85 -26.08 0.16 14.79
N LEU A 86 -24.75 0.19 14.73
CA LEU A 86 -23.94 -0.99 14.42
C LEU A 86 -24.00 -2.04 15.54
N SER A 87 -24.38 -1.66 16.76
CA SER A 87 -24.54 -2.60 17.88
C SER A 87 -25.85 -3.41 17.80
N GLU A 88 -26.84 -2.92 17.05
CA GLU A 88 -28.14 -3.57 16.87
C GLU A 88 -28.19 -4.47 15.62
N VAL A 89 -27.15 -4.44 14.78
CA VAL A 89 -27.10 -5.21 13.53
C VAL A 89 -27.07 -6.71 13.79
N GLN A 90 -27.96 -7.44 13.12
CA GLN A 90 -28.02 -8.90 13.15
C GLN A 90 -27.77 -9.49 11.76
N PRO A 91 -26.52 -9.88 11.45
CA PRO A 91 -26.16 -10.50 10.18
C PRO A 91 -27.10 -11.66 9.79
N PRO A 92 -27.40 -11.85 8.49
CA PRO A 92 -26.78 -11.18 7.33
C PRO A 92 -27.46 -9.86 6.91
N GLY A 93 -28.49 -9.41 7.63
CA GLY A 93 -29.24 -8.19 7.27
C GLY A 93 -28.97 -7.04 8.24
N ALA A 94 -29.13 -5.81 7.76
CA ALA A 94 -29.17 -4.61 8.58
C ALA A 94 -30.37 -3.75 8.18
N GLU A 95 -31.19 -3.31 9.14
CA GLU A 95 -32.33 -2.43 8.83
C GLU A 95 -31.98 -0.98 9.16
N ALA A 96 -31.73 -0.17 8.12
CA ALA A 96 -31.48 1.26 8.31
C ALA A 96 -32.79 2.03 8.48
N SER A 97 -32.81 3.06 9.30
CA SER A 97 -34.00 3.90 9.51
C SER A 97 -33.77 5.33 9.00
N ALA A 98 -34.76 5.90 8.32
CA ALA A 98 -34.69 7.30 7.91
C ALA A 98 -34.85 8.21 9.14
N VAL A 99 -34.05 9.27 9.23
CA VAL A 99 -34.19 10.31 10.25
C VAL A 99 -35.60 10.89 10.23
N ARG A 100 -36.15 11.10 11.43
CA ARG A 100 -37.50 11.61 11.65
C ARG A 100 -37.44 12.90 12.45
N GLU A 101 -38.36 13.79 12.13
CA GLU A 101 -38.53 15.02 12.90
C GLU A 101 -39.04 14.69 14.32
N PRO A 102 -38.46 15.27 15.39
CA PRO A 102 -38.71 14.82 16.75
C PRO A 102 -40.17 14.89 17.21
N VAL A 103 -40.98 15.82 16.68
CA VAL A 103 -42.34 16.11 17.14
C VAL A 103 -43.38 15.30 16.35
N SER A 104 -43.43 15.49 15.03
CA SER A 104 -44.32 14.85 14.07
C SER A 104 -43.99 13.39 13.79
N LYS A 105 -42.75 12.95 14.06
CA LYS A 105 -42.21 11.62 13.74
C LYS A 105 -42.22 11.28 12.24
N LEU A 106 -42.48 12.26 11.37
CA LEU A 106 -42.41 12.10 9.93
C LEU A 106 -40.95 12.03 9.47
N LYS A 107 -40.69 11.23 8.44
CA LYS A 107 -39.36 11.17 7.81
C LYS A 107 -39.03 12.52 7.18
N ILE A 108 -37.78 12.96 7.29
CA ILE A 108 -37.33 14.24 6.72
C ILE A 108 -36.73 13.97 5.33
N PRO A 109 -37.37 14.40 4.23
CA PRO A 109 -36.86 14.17 2.88
C PRO A 109 -35.81 15.23 2.49
N PHE A 110 -34.61 15.13 3.07
CA PHE A 110 -33.52 16.10 2.86
C PHE A 110 -33.17 16.36 1.40
N ASN A 111 -33.20 15.33 0.55
CA ASN A 111 -32.76 15.41 -0.85
C ASN A 111 -33.89 15.76 -1.83
N ARG A 112 -35.03 16.22 -1.32
CA ARG A 112 -36.18 16.63 -2.11
C ARG A 112 -36.60 18.04 -1.71
N VAL A 113 -36.68 18.95 -2.67
CA VAL A 113 -37.37 20.23 -2.46
C VAL A 113 -38.88 20.04 -2.54
N PRO A 114 -39.70 20.85 -1.86
CA PRO A 114 -41.15 20.82 -2.00
C PRO A 114 -41.55 20.85 -3.48
N ASP A 115 -42.30 19.84 -3.93
CA ASP A 115 -42.79 19.66 -5.31
C ASP A 115 -41.72 19.58 -6.43
N GLY A 116 -40.43 19.45 -6.09
CA GLY A 116 -39.35 19.28 -7.08
C GLY A 116 -38.88 17.84 -7.27
N PRO A 117 -38.10 17.57 -8.32
CA PRO A 117 -37.56 16.24 -8.56
C PRO A 117 -36.58 15.80 -7.46
N PHE A 118 -36.32 14.50 -7.41
CA PHE A 118 -35.22 13.96 -6.61
C PHE A 118 -33.89 14.25 -7.32
N ILE A 119 -32.86 14.62 -6.55
CA ILE A 119 -31.46 14.64 -7.00
C ILE A 119 -30.68 13.79 -6.02
N ALA A 120 -29.94 12.79 -6.52
CA ALA A 120 -29.13 11.98 -5.61
C ALA A 120 -28.09 12.84 -4.89
N PRO A 121 -27.87 12.57 -3.60
CA PRO A 121 -26.94 13.34 -2.79
C PRO A 121 -25.52 13.16 -3.31
N GLN A 122 -24.80 14.29 -3.39
CA GLN A 122 -23.40 14.38 -3.87
C GLN A 122 -22.47 14.99 -2.82
N SER A 123 -22.99 15.23 -1.61
CA SER A 123 -22.27 15.83 -0.50
C SER A 123 -22.19 14.83 0.65
N SER A 124 -21.01 14.26 0.90
CA SER A 124 -20.85 13.34 2.02
C SER A 124 -20.92 14.10 3.35
N PRO A 125 -21.64 13.58 4.36
CA PRO A 125 -21.77 14.25 5.64
C PRO A 125 -20.42 14.52 6.33
N THR A 126 -20.39 15.55 7.17
CA THR A 126 -19.25 15.89 8.02
C THR A 126 -19.73 16.14 9.43
N TYR A 127 -19.18 15.38 10.38
CA TYR A 127 -19.51 15.47 11.80
C TYR A 127 -18.59 16.45 12.52
N SER A 128 -19.20 17.30 13.35
CA SER A 128 -18.53 18.13 14.34
C SER A 128 -18.57 17.45 15.71
N PRO A 129 -17.44 16.95 16.24
CA PRO A 129 -17.40 16.36 17.57
C PRO A 129 -17.67 17.39 18.68
N GLU A 130 -17.37 18.67 18.44
CA GLU A 130 -17.55 19.73 19.44
C GLU A 130 -19.01 20.08 19.68
N THR A 131 -19.85 20.01 18.64
CA THR A 131 -21.29 20.36 18.74
C THR A 131 -22.21 19.16 18.61
N GLY A 132 -21.72 18.01 18.12
CA GLY A 132 -22.54 16.82 17.90
C GLY A 132 -23.43 16.91 16.66
N ILE A 133 -23.01 17.67 15.65
CA ILE A 133 -23.82 18.00 14.48
C ILE A 133 -23.21 17.41 13.21
N LEU A 134 -24.07 16.83 12.38
CA LEU A 134 -23.77 16.42 11.00
C LEU A 134 -24.18 17.50 10.03
N TYR A 135 -23.23 17.94 9.20
CA TYR A 135 -23.43 18.91 8.13
C TYR A 135 -23.37 18.23 6.76
N PHE A 136 -24.29 18.59 5.87
CA PHE A 136 -24.30 18.08 4.49
C PHE A 136 -25.08 18.99 3.54
N GLY A 137 -24.63 19.03 2.29
CA GLY A 137 -25.27 19.78 1.22
C GLY A 137 -26.27 18.95 0.41
N THR A 138 -27.15 19.62 -0.34
CA THR A 138 -28.09 18.98 -1.26
C THR A 138 -27.99 19.54 -2.67
N GLY A 139 -28.59 18.83 -3.64
CA GLY A 139 -28.59 19.20 -5.06
C GLY A 139 -29.30 20.52 -5.39
N TYR A 140 -29.94 21.17 -4.42
CA TYR A 140 -30.71 22.39 -4.60
C TYR A 140 -30.10 23.63 -3.93
N GLY A 141 -28.89 23.53 -3.40
CA GLY A 141 -28.22 24.66 -2.73
C GLY A 141 -28.61 24.86 -1.28
N TRP A 142 -29.03 23.78 -0.61
CA TRP A 142 -29.34 23.75 0.81
C TRP A 142 -28.21 23.07 1.58
N LEU A 143 -27.75 23.72 2.64
CA LEU A 143 -26.88 23.14 3.67
C LEU A 143 -27.73 22.76 4.87
N TRP A 144 -27.66 21.52 5.31
CA TRP A 144 -28.37 21.04 6.49
C TRP A 144 -27.41 20.82 7.64
N ALA A 145 -27.92 21.09 8.85
CA ALA A 145 -27.34 20.68 10.11
C ALA A 145 -28.31 19.71 10.79
N TYR A 146 -27.81 18.54 11.20
CA TYR A 146 -28.58 17.54 11.93
C TYR A 146 -27.87 17.20 13.24
N HIS A 147 -28.52 17.45 14.37
CA HIS A 147 -27.95 17.12 15.67
C HIS A 147 -28.15 15.63 15.96
N THR A 148 -27.05 14.88 16.10
CA THR A 148 -27.11 13.40 16.18
C THR A 148 -27.75 12.88 17.46
N ARG A 149 -27.61 13.61 18.57
CA ARG A 149 -28.18 13.27 19.88
C ARG A 149 -29.59 13.85 20.11
N GLU A 150 -29.80 15.12 19.80
CA GLU A 150 -31.08 15.79 20.05
C GLU A 150 -32.10 15.58 18.92
N GLY A 151 -31.65 15.19 17.73
CA GLY A 151 -32.49 14.80 16.60
C GLY A 151 -33.15 15.95 15.85
N TRP A 152 -32.89 17.21 16.21
CA TRP A 152 -33.37 18.34 15.42
C TRP A 152 -32.54 18.52 14.14
N ALA A 153 -33.17 19.10 13.12
CA ALA A 153 -32.54 19.42 11.85
C ALA A 153 -32.85 20.86 11.45
N GLN A 154 -31.84 21.58 10.96
CA GLN A 154 -31.97 22.97 10.54
C GLN A 154 -31.36 23.18 9.15
N PRO A 155 -32.14 23.75 8.21
CA PRO A 155 -31.63 24.10 6.89
C PRO A 155 -31.07 25.52 6.82
N ALA A 156 -30.11 25.72 5.91
CA ALA A 156 -29.71 27.00 5.37
C ALA A 156 -29.76 26.95 3.84
N GLU A 157 -30.69 27.68 3.25
CA GLU A 157 -30.64 27.97 1.83
C GLU A 157 -29.45 28.90 1.56
N LEU A 158 -28.57 28.50 0.63
CA LEU A 158 -27.44 29.31 0.18
C LEU A 158 -27.78 29.99 -1.14
N GLU A 159 -28.04 29.20 -2.17
CA GLU A 159 -28.45 29.69 -3.47
C GLU A 159 -29.23 28.63 -4.25
N LEU A 160 -30.52 28.90 -4.49
CA LEU A 160 -31.44 27.95 -5.10
C LEU A 160 -30.96 27.46 -6.48
N GLY A 161 -30.96 26.14 -6.66
CA GLY A 161 -30.62 25.50 -7.93
C GLY A 161 -29.12 25.29 -8.17
N CYS A 162 -28.26 25.74 -7.26
CA CYS A 162 -26.83 25.50 -7.30
C CYS A 162 -26.46 24.35 -6.37
N PRO A 163 -26.15 23.14 -6.88
CA PRO A 163 -25.89 21.99 -6.03
C PRO A 163 -24.65 22.21 -5.18
N ILE A 164 -24.75 21.87 -3.90
CA ILE A 164 -23.60 21.74 -3.02
C ILE A 164 -23.04 20.33 -3.23
N ILE A 165 -21.80 20.25 -3.68
CA ILE A 165 -21.12 19.00 -3.98
C ILE A 165 -19.96 18.79 -3.01
N GLY A 166 -19.63 17.53 -2.75
CA GLY A 166 -18.52 17.14 -1.87
C GLY A 166 -18.80 17.35 -0.40
N SER A 167 -17.78 17.15 0.43
CA SER A 167 -17.95 17.22 1.87
C SER A 167 -17.71 18.61 2.42
N PRO A 168 -18.62 19.14 3.26
CA PRO A 168 -18.36 20.33 4.03
C PRO A 168 -17.04 20.22 4.79
N LEU A 169 -16.33 21.33 4.93
CA LEU A 169 -15.26 21.45 5.91
C LEU A 169 -15.84 22.15 7.12
N VAL A 170 -15.76 21.51 8.28
CA VAL A 170 -16.18 22.11 9.55
C VAL A 170 -14.95 22.54 10.32
N ILE A 171 -14.91 23.80 10.71
CA ILE A 171 -13.87 24.39 11.54
C ILE A 171 -14.54 24.86 12.82
N HIS A 172 -14.18 24.25 13.95
CA HIS A 172 -14.61 24.74 15.25
C HIS A 172 -13.69 25.88 15.70
N ASP A 173 -14.26 27.08 15.90
CA ASP A 173 -13.52 28.25 16.36
C ASP A 173 -14.33 29.08 17.34
N ARG A 174 -13.70 29.47 18.46
CA ARG A 174 -14.33 30.30 19.52
C ARG A 174 -15.69 29.76 19.99
N GLY A 175 -15.81 28.43 20.12
CA GLY A 175 -17.01 27.77 20.64
C GLY A 175 -18.16 27.69 19.64
N ARG A 176 -17.89 27.80 18.33
CA ARG A 176 -18.89 27.76 17.26
C ARG A 176 -18.37 26.98 16.07
N ASP A 177 -19.29 26.36 15.35
CA ASP A 177 -18.96 25.71 14.09
C ASP A 177 -19.03 26.71 12.92
N ILE A 178 -17.98 26.66 12.10
CA ILE A 178 -17.87 27.38 10.85
C ILE A 178 -17.86 26.35 9.74
N VAL A 179 -18.91 26.35 8.92
CA VAL A 179 -19.11 25.36 7.87
C VAL A 179 -18.76 25.98 6.53
N VAL A 180 -17.76 25.39 5.87
CA VAL A 180 -17.30 25.81 4.54
C VAL A 180 -17.83 24.84 3.50
N VAL A 181 -18.53 25.38 2.50
CA VAL A 181 -19.04 24.61 1.35
C VAL A 181 -18.83 25.38 0.06
N ALA A 182 -18.70 24.64 -1.04
CA ALA A 182 -18.65 25.21 -2.38
C ALA A 182 -19.89 24.76 -3.17
N ASP A 183 -20.39 25.66 -4.01
CA ASP A 183 -21.43 25.32 -4.98
C ASP A 183 -20.82 25.03 -6.37
N ARG A 184 -21.53 24.24 -7.18
CA ARG A 184 -21.10 23.89 -8.55
C ARG A 184 -21.93 24.65 -9.59
N PRO A 185 -21.41 25.71 -10.22
CA PRO A 185 -22.06 26.33 -11.36
C PRO A 185 -22.11 25.41 -12.58
N ASN A 186 -22.97 25.73 -13.54
CA ASN A 186 -23.08 24.97 -14.80
C ASN A 186 -21.79 25.09 -15.64
N PHE A 187 -21.36 23.99 -16.24
CA PHE A 187 -20.35 23.98 -17.29
C PHE A 187 -20.92 24.51 -18.62
N PRO A 188 -20.17 25.32 -19.40
CA PRO A 188 -20.56 25.76 -20.72
C PRO A 188 -21.00 24.61 -21.62
N GLY A 189 -22.27 24.59 -22.01
CA GLY A 189 -22.91 23.53 -22.77
C GLY A 189 -23.83 22.62 -21.97
N GLU A 190 -23.71 22.59 -20.62
CA GLU A 190 -24.65 21.88 -19.75
C GLU A 190 -26.01 22.60 -19.63
N GLU A 191 -26.10 23.88 -19.99
CA GLU A 191 -27.34 24.66 -19.91
C GLU A 191 -28.43 24.12 -20.85
N ASN A 192 -28.02 23.43 -21.91
CA ASN A 192 -28.90 22.88 -22.94
C ASN A 192 -29.21 21.38 -22.74
N ARG A 193 -28.66 20.74 -21.69
CA ARG A 193 -28.86 19.32 -21.36
C ARG A 193 -28.93 19.13 -19.83
N PRO A 194 -30.05 19.52 -19.18
CA PRO A 194 -30.22 19.28 -17.75
C PRO A 194 -30.48 17.78 -17.51
N GLU A 195 -29.41 16.99 -17.38
CA GLU A 195 -29.50 15.61 -16.91
C GLU A 195 -29.82 15.62 -15.41
N GLY A 196 -31.11 15.65 -15.06
CA GLY A 196 -31.58 15.38 -13.70
C GLY A 196 -31.14 16.38 -12.62
N ARG A 197 -30.61 17.55 -12.98
CA ARG A 197 -30.21 18.60 -12.02
C ARG A 197 -30.74 19.98 -12.41
N PRO A 198 -31.06 20.85 -11.43
CA PRO A 198 -31.37 22.25 -11.64
C PRO A 198 -30.22 22.97 -12.33
N LEU A 199 -30.56 23.97 -13.13
CA LEU A 199 -29.56 24.85 -13.73
C LEU A 199 -29.03 25.81 -12.66
N CYS A 200 -27.71 25.95 -12.58
CA CYS A 200 -27.01 27.00 -11.85
C CYS A 200 -26.33 27.97 -12.86
N PRO A 201 -27.08 28.92 -13.47
CA PRO A 201 -26.57 29.77 -14.54
C PRO A 201 -25.75 30.95 -14.00
N ARG A 202 -24.50 30.69 -13.59
CA ARG A 202 -23.57 31.73 -13.10
C ARG A 202 -22.19 31.62 -13.74
N ALA A 203 -21.54 32.76 -13.90
CA ALA A 203 -20.20 32.89 -14.50
C ALA A 203 -19.06 33.01 -13.47
N HIS A 204 -19.36 33.00 -12.17
CA HIS A 204 -18.41 33.06 -11.06
C HIS A 204 -18.60 31.87 -10.11
N GLY A 205 -17.55 31.48 -9.40
CA GLY A 205 -17.63 30.49 -8.33
C GLY A 205 -17.95 31.14 -6.98
N LYS A 206 -18.43 30.35 -6.02
CA LYS A 206 -18.60 30.80 -4.63
C LYS A 206 -18.12 29.73 -3.64
N VAL A 207 -17.37 30.20 -2.65
CA VAL A 207 -17.10 29.44 -1.42
C VAL A 207 -17.86 30.12 -0.29
N TRP A 208 -18.80 29.39 0.29
CA TRP A 208 -19.66 29.85 1.37
C TRP A 208 -19.03 29.52 2.71
N VAL A 209 -19.12 30.48 3.64
CA VAL A 209 -18.72 30.32 5.04
C VAL A 209 -19.97 30.57 5.87
N VAL A 210 -20.49 29.51 6.50
CA VAL A 210 -21.79 29.50 7.18
C VAL A 210 -21.58 29.31 8.68
N GLN A 211 -22.27 30.11 9.48
CA GLN A 211 -22.17 30.09 10.95
C GLN A 211 -23.56 30.12 11.59
N GLY A 212 -23.66 29.61 12.83
CA GLY A 212 -24.90 29.64 13.62
C GLY A 212 -25.90 28.55 13.25
N LEU A 213 -25.51 27.61 12.39
CA LEU A 213 -26.29 26.38 12.13
C LEU A 213 -26.15 25.35 13.26
N ASP A 214 -25.18 25.55 14.15
CA ASP A 214 -24.94 24.76 15.35
C ASP A 214 -25.93 25.03 16.49
N GLN A 215 -26.87 25.96 16.30
CA GLN A 215 -27.82 26.39 17.32
C GLN A 215 -29.24 26.29 16.77
N LEU A 216 -30.09 25.53 17.46
CA LEU A 216 -31.52 25.38 17.13
C LEU A 216 -32.27 26.72 17.11
N VAL A 217 -31.86 27.64 17.98
CA VAL A 217 -32.44 28.99 18.10
C VAL A 217 -31.35 30.02 17.83
N GLY A 218 -31.27 30.49 16.60
CA GLY A 218 -30.26 31.45 16.17
C GLY A 218 -30.47 31.92 14.73
N SER A 219 -29.72 32.95 14.33
CA SER A 219 -29.66 33.40 12.94
C SER A 219 -28.49 32.76 12.22
N VAL A 220 -28.76 32.20 11.04
CA VAL A 220 -27.71 31.70 10.15
C VAL A 220 -26.99 32.88 9.49
N HIS A 221 -25.69 32.99 9.72
CA HIS A 221 -24.83 33.98 9.08
C HIS A 221 -24.08 33.34 7.92
N ARG A 222 -23.96 34.08 6.82
CA ARG A 222 -23.31 33.63 5.58
C ARG A 222 -22.31 34.69 5.14
N GLN A 223 -21.06 34.29 4.97
CA GLN A 223 -20.06 35.03 4.22
C GLN A 223 -19.74 34.27 2.95
N VAL A 224 -19.16 34.96 1.97
CA VAL A 224 -18.80 34.36 0.70
C VAL A 224 -17.46 34.88 0.21
N TYR A 225 -16.64 33.96 -0.30
CA TYR A 225 -15.56 34.30 -1.21
C TYR A 225 -16.08 34.10 -2.64
N GLU A 226 -16.38 35.21 -3.31
CA GLU A 226 -16.83 35.23 -4.69
C GLU A 226 -15.68 35.69 -5.58
N ALA A 227 -15.39 34.93 -6.63
CA ALA A 227 -14.30 35.24 -7.53
C ALA A 227 -14.58 34.80 -8.97
N ALA A 228 -13.91 35.46 -9.92
CA ALA A 228 -14.02 35.17 -11.34
C ALA A 228 -13.51 33.76 -11.67
N THR A 229 -14.07 33.14 -12.72
CA THR A 229 -13.69 31.81 -13.23
C THR A 229 -12.44 31.84 -14.13
N THR A 230 -11.59 32.87 -14.03
CA THR A 230 -10.33 33.03 -14.79
C THR A 230 -9.14 33.20 -13.85
N LYS A 231 -7.97 32.68 -14.25
CA LYS A 231 -6.70 32.81 -13.52
C LYS A 231 -6.04 34.17 -13.73
N GLN A 232 -6.48 34.91 -14.74
CA GLN A 232 -6.00 36.26 -15.05
C GLN A 232 -6.28 37.26 -13.92
N VAL A 233 -7.29 36.96 -13.09
CA VAL A 233 -7.52 37.67 -11.83
C VAL A 233 -6.78 36.92 -10.72
N GLU A 234 -5.94 37.61 -9.97
CA GLU A 234 -5.11 37.03 -8.91
C GLU A 234 -5.93 36.21 -7.91
N GLY A 235 -7.05 36.77 -7.42
CA GLY A 235 -7.98 36.05 -6.54
C GLY A 235 -9.02 35.19 -7.25
N GLY A 236 -8.95 35.08 -8.58
CA GLY A 236 -9.85 34.26 -9.39
C GLY A 236 -9.69 32.78 -9.12
N PHE A 237 -10.77 32.02 -9.32
CA PHE A 237 -10.74 30.57 -9.23
C PHE A 237 -10.11 29.92 -10.47
N GLY A 238 -10.09 30.58 -11.63
CA GLY A 238 -9.62 29.94 -12.87
C GLY A 238 -10.54 28.85 -13.42
N GLY A 239 -11.69 28.61 -12.77
CA GLY A 239 -12.52 27.45 -13.01
C GLY A 239 -13.71 27.28 -12.08
N PHE A 240 -14.33 26.10 -12.14
CA PHE A 240 -15.29 25.60 -11.18
C PHE A 240 -14.61 25.26 -9.87
N VAL A 241 -15.29 25.44 -8.74
CA VAL A 241 -14.74 25.05 -7.45
C VAL A 241 -14.92 23.54 -7.27
N THR A 242 -13.85 22.84 -6.92
CA THR A 242 -13.90 21.42 -6.63
C THR A 242 -14.62 21.19 -5.29
N PRO A 243 -15.31 20.05 -5.13
CA PRO A 243 -16.13 19.72 -3.97
C PRO A 243 -15.41 19.66 -2.60
N SER A 244 -14.08 19.83 -2.55
CA SER A 244 -13.29 19.36 -1.41
C SER A 244 -12.28 20.37 -0.92
N ALA A 245 -12.29 20.56 0.39
CA ALA A 245 -11.34 21.40 1.11
C ALA A 245 -10.69 20.62 2.26
N VAL A 246 -9.40 20.88 2.48
CA VAL A 246 -8.64 20.35 3.61
C VAL A 246 -8.30 21.47 4.58
N ALA A 247 -8.32 21.15 5.87
CA ALA A 247 -7.91 22.10 6.90
C ALA A 247 -6.44 22.49 6.70
N ALA A 248 -6.12 23.76 6.93
CA ALA A 248 -4.76 24.27 6.92
C ALA A 248 -4.43 24.92 8.27
N PRO A 249 -3.14 25.01 8.65
CA PRO A 249 -2.74 25.73 9.85
C PRO A 249 -3.31 27.16 9.84
N PRO A 250 -3.60 27.78 10.99
CA PRO A 250 -4.07 29.16 11.03
C PRO A 250 -3.13 30.14 10.29
N HIS A 251 -3.71 31.16 9.66
CA HIS A 251 -2.96 32.29 9.11
C HIS A 251 -2.91 33.41 10.15
N GLY A 252 -1.84 33.43 10.94
CA GLY A 252 -1.82 34.16 12.20
C GLY A 252 -2.82 33.52 13.16
N GLU A 253 -3.77 34.30 13.66
CA GLU A 253 -4.87 33.80 14.47
C GLU A 253 -6.06 33.31 13.64
N ASN A 254 -6.10 33.57 12.34
CA ASN A 254 -7.29 33.30 11.54
C ASN A 254 -7.35 31.84 11.08
N PRO A 255 -8.48 31.11 11.26
CA PRO A 255 -8.63 29.78 10.70
C PRO A 255 -8.48 29.81 9.18
N SER A 256 -7.94 28.73 8.59
CA SER A 256 -7.71 28.68 7.14
C SER A 256 -7.84 27.28 6.56
N PHE A 257 -8.01 27.20 5.25
CA PHE A 257 -8.19 25.94 4.52
C PHE A 257 -7.70 26.08 3.08
N VAL A 258 -7.48 24.94 2.42
CA VAL A 258 -7.15 24.87 0.99
C VAL A 258 -8.29 24.22 0.25
N ILE A 259 -8.66 24.80 -0.90
CA ILE A 259 -9.63 24.27 -1.85
C ILE A 259 -9.04 24.33 -3.25
N GLY A 260 -9.46 23.45 -4.15
CA GLY A 260 -9.04 23.56 -5.55
C GLY A 260 -10.18 23.89 -6.48
N THR A 261 -9.78 24.24 -7.69
CA THR A 261 -10.67 24.74 -8.70
C THR A 261 -10.29 24.12 -10.04
N ASP A 262 -11.24 23.40 -10.64
CA ASP A 262 -11.09 22.77 -11.94
C ASP A 262 -11.40 23.78 -13.05
N GLY A 263 -10.37 24.15 -13.81
CA GLY A 263 -10.41 25.32 -14.68
C GLY A 263 -10.35 25.08 -16.17
N PHE A 264 -11.06 25.95 -16.91
CA PHE A 264 -10.91 26.11 -18.36
C PHE A 264 -9.48 26.51 -18.76
N GLU A 265 -8.77 27.17 -17.83
CA GLU A 265 -7.37 27.61 -17.97
C GLU A 265 -6.41 26.69 -17.18
N GLY A 266 -6.84 25.45 -16.91
CA GLY A 266 -6.17 24.51 -16.01
C GLY A 266 -6.57 24.69 -14.55
N GLY A 267 -6.13 23.78 -13.69
CA GLY A 267 -6.49 23.76 -12.27
C GLY A 267 -5.77 24.81 -11.43
N ARG A 268 -6.39 25.28 -10.34
CA ARG A 268 -5.72 26.08 -9.30
C ARG A 268 -6.03 25.56 -7.88
N ALA A 269 -5.03 25.51 -7.00
CA ALA A 269 -5.23 25.36 -5.55
C ALA A 269 -5.25 26.75 -4.92
N VAL A 270 -6.19 27.00 -4.01
CA VAL A 270 -6.43 28.30 -3.36
C VAL A 270 -6.48 28.08 -1.85
N ARG A 271 -5.62 28.79 -1.11
CA ARG A 271 -5.76 28.90 0.34
C ARG A 271 -6.54 30.14 0.71
N LEU A 272 -7.59 29.95 1.49
CA LEU A 272 -8.40 31.02 2.08
C LEU A 272 -8.24 31.00 3.60
N ALA A 273 -8.19 32.18 4.21
CA ALA A 273 -8.28 32.36 5.65
C ALA A 273 -9.54 33.15 6.02
N LEU A 274 -10.01 32.98 7.25
CA LEU A 274 -11.26 33.54 7.74
C LEU A 274 -10.97 34.61 8.77
N ASP A 275 -11.27 35.87 8.45
CA ASP A 275 -10.99 37.01 9.32
C ASP A 275 -11.89 37.00 10.57
N ARG A 276 -11.33 36.54 11.70
CA ARG A 276 -12.01 36.44 13.00
C ARG A 276 -12.62 37.76 13.46
N ASP A 277 -12.05 38.89 13.06
CA ASP A 277 -12.47 40.22 13.51
C ASP A 277 -13.49 40.85 12.56
N ASN A 278 -13.72 40.24 11.40
CA ASN A 278 -14.67 40.68 10.38
C ASN A 278 -15.72 39.60 10.07
N GLY A 279 -16.23 38.96 11.12
CA GLY A 279 -17.29 37.95 11.02
C GLY A 279 -16.91 36.77 10.13
N TYR A 280 -15.65 36.35 10.16
CA TYR A 280 -15.08 35.26 9.38
C TYR A 280 -15.19 35.47 7.87
N ARG A 281 -15.14 36.72 7.42
CA ARG A 281 -15.06 37.04 6.00
C ARG A 281 -13.83 36.35 5.39
N PRO A 282 -14.01 35.52 4.34
CA PRO A 282 -12.88 34.83 3.73
C PRO A 282 -12.00 35.80 2.92
N TYR A 283 -10.70 35.60 2.97
CA TYR A 283 -9.71 36.33 2.17
C TYR A 283 -8.61 35.39 1.66
N LEU A 284 -8.02 35.78 0.52
CA LEU A 284 -6.98 35.01 -0.16
C LEU A 284 -5.66 35.04 0.60
N VAL A 285 -5.01 33.88 0.74
CA VAL A 285 -3.67 33.76 1.32
C VAL A 285 -2.63 33.45 0.24
N TRP A 286 -2.84 32.38 -0.55
CA TRP A 286 -1.96 32.01 -1.65
C TRP A 286 -2.71 31.17 -2.70
N THR A 287 -2.14 31.08 -3.91
CA THR A 287 -2.60 30.22 -5.00
C THR A 287 -1.45 29.41 -5.60
N VAL A 288 -1.71 28.18 -6.04
CA VAL A 288 -0.79 27.36 -6.85
C VAL A 288 -1.48 26.98 -8.15
N ASP A 289 -0.86 27.31 -9.28
CA ASP A 289 -1.43 27.12 -10.61
C ASP A 289 -0.90 25.87 -11.32
N GLY A 290 -1.82 25.03 -11.80
CA GLY A 290 -1.55 23.88 -12.65
C GLY A 290 -1.97 24.10 -14.11
N PRO A 291 -1.28 23.53 -15.11
CA PRO A 291 -1.64 23.70 -16.53
C PRO A 291 -2.89 22.93 -16.96
N ALA A 292 -3.32 21.92 -16.19
CA ALA A 292 -4.45 21.06 -16.53
C ALA A 292 -5.47 21.02 -15.39
N GLY A 293 -6.72 20.72 -15.75
CA GLY A 293 -7.85 20.71 -14.82
C GLY A 293 -7.65 19.78 -13.63
N PHE A 294 -8.35 20.06 -12.53
CA PHE A 294 -8.35 19.22 -11.34
C PHE A 294 -9.05 17.90 -11.61
N ALA A 295 -8.46 16.81 -11.12
CA ALA A 295 -8.95 15.47 -11.36
C ALA A 295 -9.22 14.74 -10.03
N GLY A 296 -10.12 15.30 -9.23
CA GLY A 296 -10.53 14.72 -7.95
C GLY A 296 -10.52 15.74 -6.82
N ASN A 297 -10.21 15.26 -5.62
CA ASN A 297 -10.27 16.02 -4.37
C ASN A 297 -8.89 16.21 -3.74
N PHE A 298 -8.85 16.96 -2.64
CA PHE A 298 -7.65 17.20 -1.85
C PHE A 298 -7.54 16.22 -0.71
N THR A 299 -6.31 15.84 -0.44
CA THR A 299 -5.88 15.22 0.81
C THR A 299 -4.69 15.99 1.37
N ALA A 300 -4.36 15.78 2.64
CA ALA A 300 -3.22 16.41 3.28
C ALA A 300 -2.56 15.49 4.31
N ASP A 301 -1.26 15.70 4.56
CA ASP A 301 -0.52 15.03 5.65
C ASP A 301 -0.40 15.94 6.90
N GLY A 302 -1.12 17.07 6.92
CA GLY A 302 -1.02 18.12 7.93
C GLY A 302 0.09 19.15 7.67
N THR A 303 0.98 18.89 6.72
CA THR A 303 2.05 19.82 6.29
C THR A 303 1.84 20.31 4.86
N ASN A 304 1.47 19.40 3.97
CA ASN A 304 1.27 19.59 2.54
C ASN A 304 -0.13 19.12 2.14
N ALA A 305 -0.69 19.78 1.13
CA ALA A 305 -1.87 19.32 0.41
C ALA A 305 -1.43 18.61 -0.88
N TYR A 306 -2.15 17.56 -1.26
CA TYR A 306 -1.90 16.76 -2.46
C TYR A 306 -3.16 16.60 -3.30
N TRP A 307 -3.01 16.58 -4.62
CA TRP A 307 -4.12 16.40 -5.58
C TRP A 307 -3.61 15.90 -6.94
N LEU A 308 -4.51 15.41 -7.79
CA LEU A 308 -4.21 15.03 -9.16
C LEU A 308 -4.75 16.03 -10.18
N ASP A 309 -4.02 16.19 -11.28
CA ASP A 309 -4.54 16.83 -12.49
C ASP A 309 -5.05 15.82 -13.53
N THR A 310 -5.84 16.31 -14.48
CA THR A 310 -6.46 15.52 -15.57
C THR A 310 -5.46 14.91 -16.56
N ARG A 311 -4.16 15.20 -16.42
CA ARG A 311 -3.08 14.54 -17.19
C ARG A 311 -2.36 13.45 -16.38
N GLY A 312 -2.74 13.26 -15.11
CA GLY A 312 -2.12 12.29 -14.20
C GLY A 312 -0.89 12.81 -13.46
N TYR A 313 -0.70 14.14 -13.37
CA TYR A 313 0.35 14.69 -12.52
C TYR A 313 -0.14 14.75 -11.08
N LEU A 314 0.64 14.22 -10.16
CA LEU A 314 0.43 14.41 -8.73
C LEU A 314 1.04 15.74 -8.34
N TRP A 315 0.23 16.60 -7.75
CA TRP A 315 0.63 17.92 -7.29
C TRP A 315 0.74 17.96 -5.77
N GLY A 316 1.61 18.85 -5.29
CA GLY A 316 1.88 19.06 -3.88
C GLY A 316 2.12 20.53 -3.57
N ALA A 317 1.59 20.99 -2.44
CA ALA A 317 1.87 22.33 -1.92
C ALA A 317 1.81 22.38 -0.39
N SER A 318 2.82 22.99 0.23
CA SER A 318 2.85 23.26 1.67
C SER A 318 1.62 24.06 2.07
N LEU A 319 0.87 23.61 3.07
CA LEU A 319 -0.34 24.29 3.56
C LEU A 319 -0.01 25.72 4.01
N ALA A 320 1.13 25.90 4.67
CA ALA A 320 1.53 27.19 5.26
C ALA A 320 1.90 28.27 4.23
N LYS A 321 2.55 27.91 3.11
CA LYS A 321 3.18 28.90 2.20
C LYS A 321 2.91 28.66 0.72
N GLY A 322 2.21 27.58 0.35
CA GLY A 322 2.00 27.21 -1.04
C GLY A 322 3.31 26.91 -1.79
N ARG A 323 4.38 26.48 -1.11
CA ARG A 323 5.64 26.03 -1.72
C ARG A 323 5.56 24.55 -2.07
N GLU A 324 6.39 24.10 -3.00
CA GLU A 324 6.51 22.67 -3.29
C GLU A 324 6.91 21.86 -2.03
N PRO A 325 6.49 20.59 -1.93
CA PRO A 325 6.95 19.71 -0.86
C PRO A 325 8.47 19.52 -0.90
N GLU A 326 9.05 19.25 0.26
CA GLU A 326 10.49 19.00 0.36
C GLU A 326 10.90 17.78 -0.48
N GLY A 327 12.01 17.89 -1.21
CA GLY A 327 12.52 16.83 -2.09
C GLY A 327 11.89 16.77 -3.48
N TRP A 328 10.81 17.49 -3.74
CA TRP A 328 10.18 17.51 -5.07
C TRP A 328 10.91 18.46 -6.02
N SER A 329 11.06 18.06 -7.28
CA SER A 329 11.66 18.90 -8.34
C SER A 329 10.63 19.84 -8.98
N GLY A 330 9.82 20.50 -8.18
CA GLY A 330 8.63 21.24 -8.63
C GLY A 330 7.39 20.95 -7.77
N HIS A 331 6.32 21.67 -8.04
CA HIS A 331 5.00 21.40 -7.45
C HIS A 331 4.35 20.08 -7.89
N SER A 332 4.93 19.33 -8.82
CA SER A 332 4.27 18.16 -9.40
C SER A 332 5.21 17.06 -9.84
N ILE A 333 4.71 15.82 -9.79
CA ILE A 333 5.36 14.60 -10.24
C ILE A 333 4.52 14.01 -11.39
N SER A 334 5.18 13.69 -12.51
CA SER A 334 4.51 13.03 -13.63
C SER A 334 4.38 11.53 -13.38
N LEU A 335 3.22 11.10 -12.87
CA LEU A 335 2.97 9.67 -12.63
C LEU A 335 3.01 8.86 -13.93
N PRO A 336 2.45 9.32 -15.08
CA PRO A 336 2.59 8.61 -16.35
C PRO A 336 4.05 8.39 -16.72
N ALA A 337 4.91 9.40 -16.61
CA ALA A 337 6.32 9.26 -16.92
C ALA A 337 7.01 8.24 -16.00
N LEU A 338 6.70 8.24 -14.70
CA LEU A 338 7.24 7.28 -13.73
C LEU A 338 6.89 5.83 -14.07
N ILE A 339 5.69 5.56 -14.60
CA ILE A 339 5.24 4.20 -14.94
C ILE A 339 5.42 3.86 -16.43
N GLY A 340 6.09 4.72 -17.21
CA GLY A 340 6.31 4.54 -18.64
C GLY A 340 5.04 4.62 -19.51
N ALA A 341 4.06 5.45 -19.14
CA ALA A 341 2.84 5.72 -19.88
C ALA A 341 2.87 7.11 -20.55
N ARG A 342 2.16 7.29 -21.69
CA ARG A 342 2.19 8.59 -22.43
C ARG A 342 1.32 9.67 -21.81
N ASN A 343 0.10 9.32 -21.40
CA ASN A 343 -0.89 10.19 -20.75
C ASN A 343 -1.73 9.34 -19.81
N ALA A 344 -2.34 9.92 -18.78
CA ALA A 344 -3.38 9.29 -17.97
C ALA A 344 -4.54 10.26 -17.73
N PHE A 345 -5.75 9.72 -17.54
CA PHE A 345 -6.91 10.49 -17.10
C PHE A 345 -7.31 10.01 -15.71
N THR A 346 -7.33 10.91 -14.73
CA THR A 346 -7.63 10.55 -13.34
C THR A 346 -8.95 11.18 -12.90
N ASN A 347 -9.58 10.63 -11.86
CA ASN A 347 -10.77 11.22 -11.23
C ASN A 347 -10.77 10.88 -9.73
N THR A 348 -9.59 10.86 -9.12
CA THR A 348 -9.34 10.15 -7.86
C THR A 348 -8.50 11.02 -6.93
N GLU A 349 -8.58 10.76 -5.63
CA GLU A 349 -7.73 11.38 -4.61
C GLU A 349 -6.57 10.43 -4.33
N PRO A 350 -5.37 10.94 -4.03
CA PRO A 350 -4.36 10.10 -3.40
C PRO A 350 -4.79 9.77 -1.96
N ALA A 351 -4.41 8.60 -1.46
CA ALA A 351 -4.43 8.33 -0.02
C ALA A 351 -3.06 8.59 0.58
N VAL A 352 -3.05 9.03 1.84
CA VAL A 352 -1.88 9.56 2.54
C VAL A 352 -1.62 8.76 3.79
N GLU A 353 -0.56 7.97 3.79
CA GLU A 353 -0.07 7.30 5.00
C GLU A 353 1.05 8.13 5.64
N VAL A 354 0.90 8.51 6.90
CA VAL A 354 1.99 9.10 7.69
C VAL A 354 2.58 8.01 8.58
N ARG A 355 3.69 7.43 8.13
CA ARG A 355 4.38 6.33 8.82
C ARG A 355 5.39 6.87 9.82
N GLN A 356 5.36 6.38 11.05
CA GLN A 356 6.41 6.68 12.03
C GLN A 356 7.67 5.88 11.68
N THR A 357 8.82 6.56 11.56
CA THR A 357 10.13 5.93 11.35
C THR A 357 11.10 6.35 12.46
N PRO A 358 12.25 5.67 12.66
CA PRO A 358 13.24 6.07 13.66
C PRO A 358 13.71 7.53 13.53
N ASP A 359 13.68 8.07 12.31
CA ASP A 359 14.07 9.46 12.00
C ASP A 359 12.91 10.46 12.08
N GLY A 360 11.71 10.00 12.43
CA GLY A 360 10.47 10.80 12.48
C GLY A 360 9.39 10.35 11.49
N PRO A 361 8.25 11.06 11.44
CA PRO A 361 7.14 10.74 10.54
C PRO A 361 7.52 10.97 9.07
N LYS A 362 7.17 10.02 8.21
CA LYS A 362 7.37 10.08 6.76
C LYS A 362 6.04 9.88 6.02
N THR A 363 5.76 10.74 5.06
CA THR A 363 4.53 10.68 4.23
C THR A 363 4.72 9.74 3.06
N HIS A 364 3.81 8.80 2.85
CA HIS A 364 3.72 7.93 1.68
C HIS A 364 2.38 8.17 0.99
N LEU A 365 2.43 8.26 -0.35
CA LEU A 365 1.28 8.58 -1.17
C LEU A 365 0.93 7.40 -2.06
N TYR A 366 -0.33 7.00 -2.01
CA TYR A 366 -0.84 5.90 -2.81
C TYR A 366 -1.87 6.46 -3.77
N VAL A 367 -1.72 6.13 -5.04
CA VAL A 367 -2.42 6.81 -6.13
C VAL A 367 -2.94 5.81 -7.12
N THR A 368 -4.19 5.97 -7.51
CA THR A 368 -4.80 5.18 -8.56
C THR A 368 -4.92 6.03 -9.83
N LEU A 369 -4.37 5.50 -10.93
CA LEU A 369 -4.46 6.08 -12.26
C LEU A 369 -5.47 5.32 -13.10
N ARG A 370 -6.13 6.06 -13.98
CA ARG A 370 -7.11 5.52 -14.93
C ARG A 370 -6.74 5.89 -16.37
N ASN A 371 -7.19 5.08 -17.31
CA ASN A 371 -7.16 5.33 -18.76
C ASN A 371 -5.83 5.92 -19.22
N TYR A 372 -4.73 5.24 -18.93
CA TYR A 372 -3.44 5.66 -19.45
C TYR A 372 -3.21 5.09 -20.85
N THR A 373 -2.59 5.87 -21.72
CA THR A 373 -2.33 5.46 -23.11
C THR A 373 -0.90 4.94 -23.25
N ASP A 374 -0.76 3.62 -23.35
CA ASP A 374 0.43 2.98 -23.94
C ASP A 374 0.21 2.71 -25.44
N THR A 375 -1.06 2.65 -25.87
CA THR A 375 -1.51 2.09 -27.16
C THR A 375 -2.01 3.11 -28.18
N GLY A 376 -2.11 4.39 -27.82
CA GLY A 376 -2.59 5.45 -28.71
C GLY A 376 -4.11 5.45 -28.98
N ALA A 377 -4.91 4.67 -28.23
CA ALA A 377 -6.36 4.75 -28.25
C ALA A 377 -6.87 6.08 -27.66
N GLY A 378 -7.99 6.59 -28.15
CA GLY A 378 -8.53 7.89 -27.74
C GLY A 378 -8.98 7.90 -26.28
N LEU A 379 -8.56 8.92 -25.52
CA LEU A 379 -9.00 9.19 -24.13
C LEU A 379 -10.53 9.42 -23.99
N ARG A 380 -11.30 9.36 -25.08
CA ARG A 380 -12.72 9.76 -25.18
C ARG A 380 -13.70 8.62 -25.41
N ASP A 381 -13.26 7.36 -25.47
CA ASP A 381 -14.12 6.21 -25.77
C ASP A 381 -14.96 5.72 -24.56
N GLY A 382 -15.62 6.66 -23.87
CA GLY A 382 -16.65 6.39 -22.87
C GLY A 382 -16.20 6.33 -21.39
N PRO A 383 -17.17 6.24 -20.46
CA PRO A 383 -16.96 6.32 -19.01
C PRO A 383 -16.31 5.07 -18.40
N THR A 384 -15.75 4.16 -19.20
CA THR A 384 -15.11 2.89 -18.82
C THR A 384 -13.91 2.63 -19.74
N GLY A 385 -12.76 3.30 -19.57
CA GLY A 385 -11.61 3.02 -20.43
C GLY A 385 -10.89 1.70 -20.09
N SER A 386 -9.89 1.34 -20.88
CA SER A 386 -9.35 -0.03 -20.99
C SER A 386 -8.30 -0.43 -19.96
N ASP A 387 -7.68 0.55 -19.29
CA ASP A 387 -6.45 0.40 -18.53
C ASP A 387 -6.47 1.24 -17.23
N GLY A 388 -5.69 0.84 -16.23
CA GLY A 388 -5.50 1.61 -14.99
C GLY A 388 -4.22 1.21 -14.24
N ALA A 389 -3.78 1.98 -13.26
CA ALA A 389 -2.61 1.65 -12.47
C ALA A 389 -2.78 2.02 -11.00
N VAL A 390 -2.05 1.35 -10.11
CA VAL A 390 -1.81 1.76 -8.73
C VAL A 390 -0.35 2.15 -8.62
N VAL A 391 -0.05 3.26 -7.96
CA VAL A 391 1.29 3.84 -7.80
C VAL A 391 1.50 4.18 -6.33
N ALA A 392 2.64 3.76 -5.76
CA ALA A 392 3.09 4.15 -4.44
C ALA A 392 4.31 5.05 -4.53
N LEU A 393 4.29 6.18 -3.83
CA LEU A 393 5.37 7.15 -3.78
C LEU A 393 5.85 7.38 -2.35
N GLY A 394 7.15 7.57 -2.20
CA GLY A 394 7.75 8.00 -0.95
C GLY A 394 7.69 9.52 -0.73
N PRO A 395 8.26 10.01 0.39
CA PRO A 395 8.16 11.41 0.80
C PRO A 395 8.78 12.39 -0.20
N GLY A 396 9.87 11.99 -0.86
CA GLY A 396 10.56 12.79 -1.86
C GLY A 396 9.91 12.72 -3.25
N GLY A 397 8.78 12.02 -3.39
CA GLY A 397 8.14 11.80 -4.68
C GLY A 397 8.74 10.64 -5.48
N GLU A 398 9.64 9.88 -4.88
CA GLU A 398 10.26 8.73 -5.52
C GLU A 398 9.26 7.58 -5.66
N LEU A 399 9.27 6.94 -6.84
CA LEU A 399 8.47 5.75 -7.10
C LEU A 399 8.95 4.59 -6.22
N LYS A 400 8.08 4.07 -5.35
CA LYS A 400 8.34 2.87 -4.56
C LYS A 400 7.98 1.61 -5.35
N TRP A 401 6.77 1.58 -5.86
CA TRP A 401 6.28 0.52 -6.73
C TRP A 401 5.05 0.98 -7.51
N TYR A 402 4.69 0.25 -8.56
CA TYR A 402 3.41 0.43 -9.25
C TYR A 402 2.91 -0.89 -9.83
N ARG A 403 1.61 -0.95 -10.11
CA ARG A 403 0.95 -2.05 -10.80
C ARG A 403 0.05 -1.51 -11.89
N LYS A 404 0.24 -1.96 -13.13
CA LYS A 404 -0.65 -1.71 -14.25
C LYS A 404 -1.75 -2.80 -14.30
N PHE A 405 -2.92 -2.41 -14.77
CA PHE A 405 -4.11 -3.22 -14.98
C PHE A 405 -4.59 -2.97 -16.40
N GLY A 406 -4.93 -4.04 -17.12
CA GLY A 406 -5.31 -3.92 -18.52
C GLY A 406 -6.28 -5.00 -18.99
N PRO A 407 -6.44 -5.17 -20.31
CA PRO A 407 -7.39 -6.08 -20.91
C PRO A 407 -7.24 -7.55 -20.50
N VAL A 408 -6.03 -7.98 -20.13
CA VAL A 408 -5.72 -9.35 -19.73
C VAL A 408 -6.22 -9.69 -18.32
N ASP A 409 -6.48 -8.69 -17.48
CA ASP A 409 -7.06 -8.87 -16.15
C ASP A 409 -8.60 -8.92 -16.16
N ARG A 410 -9.23 -8.78 -17.34
CA ARG A 410 -10.69 -8.79 -17.56
C ARG A 410 -11.29 -10.16 -17.26
N LEU A 411 -12.51 -10.15 -16.73
CA LEU A 411 -13.35 -11.35 -16.60
C LEU A 411 -14.47 -11.31 -17.65
N GLY A 412 -14.35 -12.10 -18.71
CA GLY A 412 -15.31 -12.13 -19.83
C GLY A 412 -15.21 -10.91 -20.76
N GLU A 413 -16.34 -10.47 -21.31
CA GLU A 413 -16.40 -9.37 -22.29
C GLU A 413 -16.48 -7.95 -21.68
N ARG A 414 -16.55 -7.83 -20.34
CA ARG A 414 -16.73 -6.55 -19.64
C ARG A 414 -15.42 -5.76 -19.53
N MET A 415 -15.47 -4.44 -19.77
CA MET A 415 -14.28 -3.56 -19.75
C MET A 415 -13.79 -3.34 -18.33
N ALA A 416 -12.58 -3.82 -17.99
CA ALA A 416 -11.91 -3.52 -16.72
C ALA A 416 -11.38 -2.08 -16.72
N SER A 417 -12.21 -1.11 -16.34
CA SER A 417 -11.73 0.25 -16.05
C SER A 417 -11.56 0.39 -14.55
N LEU A 418 -10.32 0.56 -14.07
CA LEU A 418 -10.11 1.06 -12.73
C LEU A 418 -10.62 2.50 -12.70
N ASN A 419 -11.56 2.81 -11.82
CA ASN A 419 -12.01 4.19 -11.61
C ASN A 419 -11.87 4.65 -10.16
N THR A 420 -11.27 3.85 -9.29
CA THR A 420 -11.34 4.12 -7.86
C THR A 420 -10.15 4.89 -7.37
N ALA A 421 -10.39 5.84 -6.47
CA ALA A 421 -9.38 6.30 -5.53
C ALA A 421 -8.98 5.12 -4.62
N PRO A 422 -7.82 5.14 -3.96
CA PRO A 422 -7.58 4.31 -2.79
C PRO A 422 -8.79 4.38 -1.85
N LEU A 423 -9.47 3.27 -1.67
CA LEU A 423 -10.69 3.17 -0.89
C LEU A 423 -10.38 3.26 0.61
N ALA A 424 -9.28 2.63 1.04
CA ALA A 424 -8.47 3.08 2.16
C ALA A 424 -7.11 2.39 2.18
N LEU A 425 -6.23 2.90 3.04
CA LEU A 425 -5.03 2.23 3.52
C LEU A 425 -5.32 1.74 4.93
N THR A 426 -5.14 0.45 5.19
CA THR A 426 -5.09 -0.02 6.57
C THR A 426 -3.68 0.19 7.13
N SER A 427 -3.57 0.48 8.43
CA SER A 427 -2.33 0.85 9.14
C SER A 427 -1.17 -0.13 9.05
N ARG A 428 -1.41 -1.31 8.48
CA ARG A 428 -0.39 -2.32 8.27
C ARG A 428 -0.23 -2.69 6.79
N GLY A 429 -0.61 -1.78 5.91
CA GLY A 429 -0.26 -1.83 4.51
C GLY A 429 -1.17 -2.73 3.70
N ALA A 430 -2.48 -2.49 3.70
CA ALA A 430 -3.37 -2.98 2.65
C ALA A 430 -4.09 -1.81 1.98
N LEU A 431 -3.93 -1.69 0.67
CA LEU A 431 -4.69 -0.81 -0.21
C LEU A 431 -5.93 -1.53 -0.68
N ILE A 432 -7.07 -0.93 -0.45
CA ILE A 432 -8.30 -1.35 -1.10
C ILE A 432 -8.55 -0.44 -2.29
N PHE A 433 -8.97 -1.00 -3.42
CA PHE A 433 -9.45 -0.25 -4.57
C PHE A 433 -10.53 -1.07 -5.29
N GLY A 434 -11.28 -0.47 -6.20
CA GLY A 434 -12.32 -1.15 -6.97
C GLY A 434 -12.33 -0.81 -8.47
N ASP A 435 -13.20 -1.46 -9.23
CA ASP A 435 -13.44 -1.14 -10.65
C ASP A 435 -14.87 -0.68 -10.92
N VAL A 436 -15.08 -0.15 -12.13
CA VAL A 436 -16.40 0.30 -12.62
C VAL A 436 -17.43 -0.82 -12.79
N ASN A 437 -16.99 -2.08 -12.76
CA ASN A 437 -17.88 -3.23 -12.91
C ASN A 437 -18.40 -3.71 -11.55
N GLY A 438 -17.92 -3.15 -10.45
CA GLY A 438 -18.31 -3.55 -9.11
C GLY A 438 -17.39 -4.60 -8.51
N HIS A 439 -16.12 -4.66 -8.89
CA HIS A 439 -15.14 -5.45 -8.16
C HIS A 439 -14.46 -4.62 -7.07
N ILE A 440 -14.17 -5.26 -5.94
CA ILE A 440 -13.21 -4.80 -4.94
C ILE A 440 -11.95 -5.66 -5.02
N TYR A 441 -10.81 -5.00 -4.90
CA TYR A 441 -9.47 -5.54 -4.84
C TYR A 441 -8.79 -5.08 -3.55
N SER A 442 -7.99 -5.97 -2.98
CA SER A 442 -7.04 -5.63 -1.92
C SER A 442 -5.61 -5.87 -2.42
N TYR A 443 -4.68 -5.06 -1.95
CA TYR A 443 -3.26 -5.19 -2.27
C TYR A 443 -2.41 -4.80 -1.07
N ALA A 444 -1.43 -5.63 -0.69
CA ALA A 444 -0.51 -5.28 0.37
C ALA A 444 0.45 -4.14 -0.06
N LEU A 445 0.46 -3.03 0.68
CA LEU A 445 1.24 -1.82 0.45
C LEU A 445 2.57 -1.86 1.20
N ASP A 446 3.64 -1.97 0.42
CA ASP A 446 5.03 -1.65 0.74
C ASP A 446 5.67 -2.41 1.92
N THR A 447 6.96 -2.64 1.76
CA THR A 447 7.70 -3.82 2.25
C THR A 447 9.05 -3.44 2.87
N GLY A 448 9.15 -2.19 3.33
CA GLY A 448 10.20 -1.70 4.21
C GLY A 448 11.62 -1.70 3.66
N GLN A 449 11.86 -2.14 2.43
CA GLN A 449 13.19 -2.14 1.81
C GLN A 449 13.46 -0.81 1.10
N PRO A 450 14.47 -0.01 1.52
CA PRO A 450 15.24 0.73 0.54
C PRO A 450 15.88 -0.34 -0.35
N MET A 451 15.54 -0.36 -1.64
CA MET A 451 16.23 -1.17 -2.64
C MET A 451 17.71 -0.74 -2.69
N GLY A 452 18.53 -1.31 -1.82
CA GLY A 452 19.98 -1.36 -1.98
C GLY A 452 20.26 -2.35 -3.10
N GLY A 453 20.38 -1.83 -4.32
CA GLY A 453 20.67 -2.64 -5.50
C GLY A 453 20.30 -1.93 -6.79
N ASP A 454 21.23 -1.10 -7.27
CA ASP A 454 21.30 -0.51 -8.61
C ASP A 454 20.29 0.60 -8.96
N GLY A 455 20.80 1.72 -9.49
CA GLY A 455 20.08 2.97 -9.78
C GLY A 455 19.18 2.90 -11.02
N ARG A 456 18.69 1.72 -11.39
CA ARG A 456 17.73 1.49 -12.46
C ARG A 456 16.45 0.92 -11.86
N PRO A 457 15.27 1.43 -12.24
CA PRO A 457 14.02 0.93 -11.71
C PRO A 457 13.91 -0.56 -12.06
N ALA A 458 13.96 -1.42 -11.04
CA ALA A 458 13.60 -2.81 -11.22
C ALA A 458 12.13 -2.83 -11.63
N LEU A 459 11.92 -3.05 -12.93
CA LEU A 459 10.64 -3.41 -13.49
C LEU A 459 10.22 -4.71 -12.78
N ILE A 460 9.43 -4.62 -11.72
CA ILE A 460 8.74 -5.80 -11.19
C ILE A 460 7.80 -6.25 -12.31
N GLN A 461 8.22 -7.22 -13.12
CA GLN A 461 7.33 -7.84 -14.10
C GLN A 461 6.26 -8.63 -13.34
N PRO A 462 4.98 -8.21 -13.42
CA PRO A 462 3.93 -8.71 -12.56
C PRO A 462 3.24 -9.93 -13.17
N GLU A 463 3.97 -10.88 -13.76
CA GLU A 463 3.35 -12.07 -14.35
C GLU A 463 2.83 -13.08 -13.30
N GLY A 464 3.07 -12.85 -12.00
CA GLY A 464 2.77 -13.84 -10.96
C GLY A 464 1.79 -13.45 -9.85
N ARG A 465 1.43 -12.18 -9.68
CA ARG A 465 0.61 -11.75 -8.52
C ARG A 465 -0.76 -11.27 -8.98
N ALA A 466 -1.71 -12.18 -9.21
CA ALA A 466 -3.12 -11.81 -9.31
C ALA A 466 -3.56 -11.09 -8.02
N PRO A 467 -4.58 -10.19 -8.04
CA PRO A 467 -5.21 -9.72 -6.81
C PRO A 467 -5.64 -10.95 -6.00
N THR A 468 -5.20 -11.04 -4.75
CA THR A 468 -5.35 -12.24 -3.91
C THR A 468 -6.81 -12.52 -3.57
N ASP A 469 -7.66 -11.49 -3.55
CA ASP A 469 -9.10 -11.63 -3.37
C ASP A 469 -9.85 -10.66 -4.31
N ARG A 470 -10.83 -11.18 -5.06
CA ARG A 470 -11.74 -10.37 -5.91
C ARG A 470 -13.17 -10.62 -5.44
N LEU A 471 -13.86 -9.55 -5.05
CA LEU A 471 -15.28 -9.61 -4.71
C LEU A 471 -16.10 -8.82 -5.71
N PHE A 472 -17.15 -9.44 -6.25
CA PHE A 472 -18.17 -8.75 -7.03
C PHE A 472 -19.29 -8.21 -6.12
N LEU A 473 -19.58 -6.93 -6.25
CA LEU A 473 -20.50 -6.18 -5.40
C LEU A 473 -21.97 -6.34 -5.82
N LEU A 474 -22.23 -6.61 -7.10
CA LEU A 474 -23.58 -6.69 -7.64
C LEU A 474 -24.18 -8.09 -7.51
N LYS A 475 -25.51 -8.17 -7.37
CA LYS A 475 -26.28 -9.41 -7.43
C LYS A 475 -26.51 -9.85 -8.88
N GLY A 476 -26.97 -11.08 -9.08
CA GLY A 476 -27.03 -11.71 -10.41
C GLY A 476 -27.92 -10.97 -11.43
N ASP A 477 -28.96 -10.28 -10.98
CA ASP A 477 -29.89 -9.48 -11.79
C ASP A 477 -29.58 -7.99 -11.80
N GLU A 478 -28.58 -7.54 -11.04
CA GLU A 478 -28.18 -6.14 -10.94
C GLU A 478 -27.17 -5.77 -12.04
N GLN A 479 -27.32 -4.56 -12.58
CA GLN A 479 -26.34 -3.94 -13.46
C GLN A 479 -25.74 -2.68 -12.80
N PRO A 480 -24.50 -2.29 -13.19
CA PRO A 480 -23.93 -1.02 -12.78
C PRO A 480 -24.85 0.16 -13.13
N ASN A 481 -25.12 1.03 -12.16
CA ASN A 481 -25.79 2.30 -12.39
C ASN A 481 -24.81 3.30 -13.01
N THR A 482 -25.06 3.68 -14.26
CA THR A 482 -24.27 4.65 -15.03
C THR A 482 -24.86 6.07 -15.02
N GLY A 483 -25.67 6.42 -14.00
CA GLY A 483 -26.31 7.74 -13.87
C GLY A 483 -25.38 8.94 -14.03
N PRO A 484 -25.90 10.18 -14.05
CA PRO A 484 -25.17 11.40 -14.45
C PRO A 484 -23.98 11.79 -13.54
N TYR A 485 -23.68 10.95 -12.55
CA TYR A 485 -22.64 11.11 -11.53
C TYR A 485 -21.25 10.74 -12.08
N ASN A 486 -20.79 11.44 -13.12
CA ASN A 486 -19.42 11.33 -13.64
C ASN A 486 -18.33 11.81 -12.64
N PHE A 487 -18.72 12.17 -11.42
CA PHE A 487 -17.85 12.66 -10.34
C PHE A 487 -17.75 11.73 -9.13
N SER A 488 -18.50 10.61 -9.08
CA SER A 488 -18.29 9.58 -8.06
C SER A 488 -17.09 8.73 -8.42
N GLN A 489 -16.18 8.54 -7.45
CA GLN A 489 -14.95 7.77 -7.60
C GLN A 489 -15.21 6.26 -7.66
N VAL A 490 -16.47 5.82 -7.71
CA VAL A 490 -16.84 4.49 -8.19
C VAL A 490 -17.90 4.65 -9.29
N SER A 491 -17.54 5.26 -10.43
CA SER A 491 -18.47 5.30 -11.57
C SER A 491 -18.92 3.89 -11.93
N GLY A 492 -20.21 3.59 -11.75
CA GLY A 492 -20.83 2.33 -12.12
C GLY A 492 -21.47 1.59 -10.96
N VAL A 493 -20.83 1.49 -9.78
CA VAL A 493 -21.32 0.54 -8.76
C VAL A 493 -21.29 1.05 -7.31
N GLY A 494 -20.63 2.15 -6.94
CA GLY A 494 -20.57 2.52 -5.51
C GLY A 494 -20.19 3.95 -5.14
N VAL A 495 -19.87 4.15 -3.86
CA VAL A 495 -19.39 5.41 -3.25
C VAL A 495 -18.09 5.14 -2.48
N ASP A 496 -17.34 6.18 -2.12
CA ASP A 496 -16.14 6.03 -1.29
C ASP A 496 -16.52 5.34 0.04
N PRO A 497 -15.75 4.34 0.52
CA PRO A 497 -16.14 3.56 1.68
C PRO A 497 -15.65 4.16 2.98
N ALA A 498 -16.31 3.81 4.09
CA ALA A 498 -15.86 4.15 5.42
C ALA A 498 -15.29 2.93 6.14
N PHE A 499 -14.36 3.16 7.06
CA PHE A 499 -13.83 2.14 7.96
C PHE A 499 -14.24 2.46 9.38
N ALA A 500 -14.82 1.45 10.05
CA ALA A 500 -15.28 1.59 11.41
C ALA A 500 -15.52 0.21 12.02
N HIS A 501 -15.13 0.01 13.29
CA HIS A 501 -15.41 -1.23 14.03
C HIS A 501 -14.94 -2.51 13.32
N GLY A 502 -13.79 -2.46 12.63
CA GLY A 502 -13.31 -3.60 11.82
C GLY A 502 -14.23 -3.93 10.65
N LEU A 503 -15.02 -2.98 10.16
CA LEU A 503 -15.86 -3.12 8.97
C LEU A 503 -15.40 -2.14 7.90
N LEU A 504 -15.32 -2.64 6.67
CA LEU A 504 -15.29 -1.83 5.46
C LEU A 504 -16.74 -1.63 4.99
N LEU A 505 -17.23 -0.39 5.01
CA LEU A 505 -18.60 -0.01 4.73
C LEU A 505 -18.69 0.61 3.34
N VAL A 506 -19.38 -0.06 2.42
CA VAL A 506 -19.44 0.31 0.99
C VAL A 506 -20.89 0.59 0.59
N GLY A 507 -21.15 1.75 0.00
CA GLY A 507 -22.41 1.99 -0.70
C GLY A 507 -22.34 1.42 -2.11
N VAL A 508 -23.38 0.70 -2.53
CA VAL A 508 -23.50 0.03 -3.83
C VAL A 508 -24.71 0.61 -4.57
N ASN A 509 -24.49 1.25 -5.73
CA ASN A 509 -25.53 1.71 -6.64
C ASN A 509 -25.72 0.71 -7.78
N TYR A 510 -26.96 0.43 -8.13
CA TYR A 510 -27.30 -0.57 -9.13
C TYR A 510 -28.59 -0.23 -9.88
N THR A 511 -28.80 -0.89 -11.01
CA THR A 511 -30.04 -0.86 -11.78
C THR A 511 -30.57 -2.28 -11.91
N ASP A 512 -31.88 -2.44 -11.67
CA ASP A 512 -32.61 -3.70 -11.84
C ASP A 512 -33.95 -3.45 -12.57
N ALA A 513 -34.85 -4.45 -12.58
CA ALA A 513 -36.16 -4.34 -13.21
C ALA A 513 -37.09 -3.27 -12.57
N SER A 514 -36.82 -2.85 -11.33
CA SER A 514 -37.55 -1.82 -10.61
C SER A 514 -37.03 -0.40 -10.88
N GLY A 515 -35.87 -0.28 -11.53
CA GLY A 515 -35.22 0.98 -11.86
C GLY A 515 -33.87 1.09 -11.16
N THR A 516 -33.48 2.32 -10.84
CA THR A 516 -32.18 2.61 -10.24
C THR A 516 -32.29 2.76 -8.73
N SER A 517 -31.34 2.20 -7.99
CA SER A 517 -31.34 2.17 -6.54
C SER A 517 -29.91 2.09 -5.97
N GLY A 518 -29.81 1.98 -4.65
CA GLY A 518 -28.57 1.74 -3.93
C GLY A 518 -28.79 1.12 -2.55
N ARG A 519 -27.74 0.50 -1.99
CA ARG A 519 -27.71 -0.14 -0.66
C ARG A 519 -26.36 0.03 0.02
N LEU A 520 -26.28 -0.21 1.32
CA LEU A 520 -25.01 -0.35 2.04
C LEU A 520 -24.67 -1.82 2.24
N VAL A 521 -23.38 -2.13 2.13
CA VAL A 521 -22.82 -3.45 2.40
C VAL A 521 -21.61 -3.30 3.31
N ALA A 522 -21.52 -4.13 4.34
CA ALA A 522 -20.35 -4.22 5.19
C ALA A 522 -19.55 -5.46 4.88
N TYR A 523 -18.24 -5.30 4.81
CA TYR A 523 -17.25 -6.36 4.74
C TYR A 523 -16.48 -6.41 6.04
N ARG A 524 -16.27 -7.60 6.57
CA ARG A 524 -15.50 -7.75 7.80
C ARG A 524 -14.02 -7.60 7.48
N ALA A 525 -13.41 -6.52 7.95
CA ALA A 525 -11.98 -6.49 8.16
C ALA A 525 -11.68 -7.34 9.41
N GLY A 526 -10.69 -8.22 9.34
CA GLY A 526 -10.26 -8.96 10.51
C GLY A 526 -9.20 -8.18 11.29
N GLU A 527 -8.99 -8.63 12.51
CA GLU A 527 -7.89 -8.16 13.34
C GLU A 527 -6.58 -8.75 12.78
N ALA A 528 -5.58 -7.92 12.53
CA ALA A 528 -4.29 -8.42 12.09
C ALA A 528 -3.59 -9.10 13.28
N TYR A 529 -3.53 -10.43 13.26
CA TYR A 529 -2.75 -11.20 14.25
C TYR A 529 -1.35 -11.50 13.72
N ASP A 530 -0.59 -12.37 14.36
CA ASP A 530 0.55 -13.04 13.74
C ASP A 530 0.74 -14.38 14.43
N LEU A 531 1.11 -15.40 13.65
CA LEU A 531 1.32 -16.74 14.16
C LEU A 531 2.72 -17.19 13.76
N ARG A 532 3.67 -17.12 14.69
CA ARG A 532 5.10 -17.31 14.39
C ARG A 532 5.75 -18.42 15.16
N TRP A 533 6.79 -19.00 14.57
CA TRP A 533 7.78 -19.79 15.30
C TRP A 533 8.64 -18.89 16.20
N LEU A 534 8.96 -19.36 17.40
CA LEU A 534 9.87 -18.69 18.34
C LEU A 534 11.28 -19.26 18.33
N ASP A 535 11.49 -20.40 17.65
CA ASP A 535 12.73 -21.14 17.70
C ASP A 535 13.45 -21.10 16.34
N GLU A 536 14.77 -20.96 16.39
CA GLU A 536 15.69 -21.15 15.27
C GLU A 536 16.65 -22.31 15.62
N PRO A 537 16.20 -23.57 15.52
CA PRO A 537 16.99 -24.71 15.94
C PRO A 537 18.19 -24.93 15.01
N GLY A 538 19.35 -25.21 15.62
CA GLY A 538 20.54 -25.63 14.89
C GLY A 538 20.42 -27.05 14.29
N PRO A 539 21.46 -27.53 13.60
CA PRO A 539 21.43 -28.82 12.91
C PRO A 539 21.20 -29.98 13.88
N LEU A 540 20.26 -30.86 13.55
CA LEU A 540 19.97 -32.06 14.31
C LEU A 540 20.80 -33.25 13.83
N GLU A 541 21.19 -34.11 14.75
CA GLU A 541 21.77 -35.41 14.43
C GLU A 541 20.69 -36.48 14.50
N LEU A 542 20.40 -37.12 13.36
CA LEU A 542 19.36 -38.14 13.24
C LEU A 542 19.97 -39.45 12.79
N GLU A 543 19.92 -40.46 13.65
CA GLU A 543 20.31 -41.82 13.29
C GLU A 543 19.13 -42.59 12.66
N PRO A 544 19.34 -43.36 11.58
CA PRO A 544 18.32 -44.23 11.01
C PRO A 544 17.74 -45.18 12.05
N GLY A 545 16.41 -45.28 12.09
CA GLY A 545 15.68 -46.14 13.02
C GLY A 545 15.57 -45.63 14.46
N LYS A 546 16.29 -44.56 14.84
CA LYS A 546 16.10 -43.91 16.15
C LYS A 546 15.10 -42.77 16.04
N THR A 547 14.25 -42.68 17.06
CA THR A 547 13.23 -41.65 17.15
C THR A 547 13.75 -40.45 17.93
N VAL A 548 13.60 -39.26 17.36
CA VAL A 548 13.92 -37.97 17.98
C VAL A 548 12.63 -37.16 18.11
N ALA A 549 12.42 -36.58 19.29
CA ALA A 549 11.29 -35.70 19.57
C ALA A 549 11.74 -34.24 19.49
N LEU A 550 10.97 -33.42 18.77
CA LEU A 550 11.13 -31.98 18.67
C LEU A 550 9.90 -31.30 19.27
N GLN A 551 10.11 -30.19 19.96
CA GLN A 551 9.02 -29.36 20.52
C GLN A 551 9.25 -27.88 20.19
N PRO A 552 9.28 -27.51 18.91
CA PRO A 552 9.32 -26.12 18.51
C PRO A 552 8.07 -25.40 19.02
N ARG A 553 8.25 -24.13 19.37
CA ARG A 553 7.28 -23.28 20.00
C ARG A 553 6.80 -22.24 19.00
N LEU A 554 5.51 -21.99 19.07
CA LEU A 554 4.79 -21.05 18.25
C LEU A 554 4.00 -20.11 19.14
N GLN A 555 3.80 -18.87 18.70
CA GLN A 555 3.09 -17.86 19.48
C GLN A 555 2.14 -17.06 18.61
N LEU A 556 0.93 -16.85 19.13
CA LEU A 556 -0.05 -15.90 18.58
C LEU A 556 0.26 -14.50 19.11
N GLU A 557 0.39 -13.51 18.25
CA GLU A 557 0.73 -12.13 18.60
C GLU A 557 -0.19 -11.13 17.90
N LEU A 558 0.01 -9.85 18.25
CA LEU A 558 -0.64 -8.69 17.63
C LEU A 558 -2.17 -8.63 17.78
N THR A 559 -2.73 -9.50 18.62
CA THR A 559 -4.15 -9.61 18.91
C THR A 559 -4.42 -9.74 20.41
N ALA A 560 -5.64 -9.40 20.83
CA ALA A 560 -6.15 -9.68 22.17
C ALA A 560 -7.08 -10.92 22.24
N ARG A 561 -7.38 -11.55 21.10
CA ARG A 561 -8.37 -12.64 20.98
C ARG A 561 -7.68 -13.99 20.79
N THR A 562 -8.41 -15.08 21.04
CA THR A 562 -7.90 -16.45 20.80
C THR A 562 -7.93 -16.81 19.32
N LEU A 563 -7.15 -17.83 18.92
CA LEU A 563 -7.07 -18.26 17.52
C LEU A 563 -8.43 -18.60 16.89
N ALA A 564 -9.32 -19.31 17.60
CA ALA A 564 -10.66 -19.65 17.10
C ALA A 564 -11.58 -18.43 16.93
N ALA A 565 -11.33 -17.36 17.68
CA ALA A 565 -12.08 -16.11 17.57
C ALA A 565 -11.65 -15.30 16.34
N LEU A 566 -10.42 -15.51 15.87
CA LEU A 566 -9.81 -14.88 14.70
C LEU A 566 -10.05 -15.69 13.42
N CYS A 567 -9.87 -17.00 13.51
CA CYS A 567 -10.13 -17.97 12.45
C CYS A 567 -11.05 -19.09 12.94
N PRO A 568 -12.31 -19.17 12.46
CA PRO A 568 -13.24 -20.23 12.85
C PRO A 568 -12.92 -21.61 12.24
N GLY A 569 -11.96 -21.72 11.32
CA GLY A 569 -11.49 -22.98 10.73
C GLY A 569 -10.33 -23.61 11.53
N PRO A 570 -10.17 -24.94 11.52
CA PRO A 570 -9.03 -25.59 12.15
C PRO A 570 -7.75 -25.24 11.39
N LEU A 571 -6.80 -24.60 12.07
CA LEU A 571 -5.46 -24.36 11.56
C LEU A 571 -4.53 -25.49 11.98
N SER A 572 -3.53 -25.78 11.15
CA SER A 572 -2.58 -26.85 11.43
C SER A 572 -1.19 -26.54 10.88
N VAL A 573 -0.20 -27.17 11.51
CA VAL A 573 1.18 -27.21 11.01
C VAL A 573 1.37 -28.51 10.25
N GLU A 574 1.85 -28.41 9.02
CA GLU A 574 2.26 -29.54 8.20
C GLU A 574 3.78 -29.72 8.26
N TRP A 575 4.22 -30.97 8.47
CA TRP A 575 5.63 -31.30 8.61
C TRP A 575 6.12 -32.16 7.43
N PHE A 576 7.29 -31.80 6.90
CA PHE A 576 7.89 -32.44 5.74
C PHE A 576 9.36 -32.75 6.00
N LEU A 577 9.84 -33.82 5.37
CA LEU A 577 11.25 -34.13 5.21
C LEU A 577 11.66 -33.78 3.77
N THR A 578 12.75 -33.04 3.62
CA THR A 578 13.35 -32.72 2.32
C THR A 578 14.81 -33.13 2.26
N ASP A 579 15.36 -33.18 1.05
CA ASP A 579 16.80 -33.24 0.85
C ASP A 579 17.47 -31.86 1.09
N GLU A 580 18.79 -31.80 0.93
CA GLU A 580 19.60 -30.57 1.09
C GLU A 580 19.19 -29.43 0.16
N ASN A 581 18.55 -29.75 -0.98
CA ASN A 581 18.11 -28.81 -2.00
C ASN A 581 16.64 -28.39 -1.80
N GLY A 582 16.00 -28.81 -0.70
CA GLY A 582 14.61 -28.49 -0.38
C GLY A 582 13.58 -29.32 -1.16
N LYS A 583 13.98 -30.40 -1.85
CA LYS A 583 13.05 -31.26 -2.58
C LYS A 583 12.34 -32.21 -1.62
N LEU A 584 11.02 -32.33 -1.78
CA LEU A 584 10.18 -33.23 -0.98
C LEU A 584 10.70 -34.68 -1.02
N VAL A 585 11.01 -35.25 0.15
CA VAL A 585 11.27 -36.68 0.34
C VAL A 585 10.00 -37.37 0.81
N ARG A 586 9.41 -36.91 1.93
CA ARG A 586 8.14 -37.44 2.45
C ARG A 586 7.46 -36.52 3.46
N PHE A 587 6.18 -36.76 3.67
CA PHE A 587 5.36 -36.13 4.70
C PHE A 587 5.62 -36.76 6.08
N LEU A 588 5.71 -35.93 7.13
CA LEU A 588 5.98 -36.35 8.51
C LEU A 588 4.74 -36.30 9.41
N GLY A 589 3.72 -35.49 9.07
CA GLY A 589 2.46 -35.43 9.81
C GLY A 589 1.85 -34.03 9.89
N THR A 590 0.62 -33.97 10.39
CA THR A 590 -0.12 -32.73 10.67
C THR A 590 -0.29 -32.56 12.17
N ALA A 591 0.01 -31.36 12.69
CA ALA A 591 -0.26 -30.98 14.08
C ALA A 591 -1.35 -29.89 14.11
N PRO A 592 -2.56 -30.18 14.61
CA PRO A 592 -3.62 -29.17 14.71
C PRO A 592 -3.29 -28.15 15.79
N LEU A 593 -3.56 -26.87 15.51
CA LEU A 593 -3.40 -25.79 16.49
C LEU A 593 -4.67 -25.64 17.34
N PRO A 594 -4.53 -25.43 18.65
CA PRO A 594 -5.68 -25.30 19.54
C PRO A 594 -6.41 -23.97 19.30
N GLY A 595 -7.74 -24.02 19.24
CA GLY A 595 -8.56 -22.82 19.03
C GLY A 595 -8.53 -21.84 20.21
N ASP A 596 -8.24 -22.31 21.42
CA ASP A 596 -8.07 -21.50 22.63
C ASP A 596 -6.64 -20.96 22.80
N LEU A 597 -5.77 -21.10 21.78
CA LEU A 597 -4.45 -20.47 21.77
C LEU A 597 -4.59 -18.97 22.05
N ALA A 598 -4.08 -18.57 23.22
CA ALA A 598 -4.16 -17.21 23.72
C ALA A 598 -3.01 -16.34 23.19
N PRO A 599 -3.21 -15.02 23.04
CA PRO A 599 -2.16 -14.13 22.58
C PRO A 599 -1.01 -14.06 23.59
N GLN A 600 0.19 -13.87 23.06
CA GLN A 600 1.46 -13.74 23.79
C GLN A 600 1.88 -14.97 24.62
N GLN A 601 1.28 -16.14 24.37
CA GLN A 601 1.61 -17.38 25.05
C GLN A 601 2.31 -18.37 24.09
N PRO A 602 3.54 -18.80 24.38
CA PRO A 602 4.21 -19.85 23.63
C PRO A 602 3.45 -21.19 23.72
N HIS A 603 3.22 -21.81 22.58
CA HIS A 603 2.59 -23.12 22.42
C HIS A 603 3.56 -24.10 21.75
N SER A 604 3.79 -25.25 22.36
CA SER A 604 4.68 -26.28 21.81
C SER A 604 3.95 -27.13 20.78
N VAL A 605 4.55 -27.27 19.59
CA VAL A 605 4.06 -28.10 18.50
C VAL A 605 4.94 -29.36 18.43
N PRO A 606 4.57 -30.47 19.10
CA PRO A 606 5.41 -31.65 19.15
C PRO A 606 5.48 -32.36 17.79
N LEU A 607 6.70 -32.74 17.40
CA LEU A 607 6.97 -33.60 16.26
C LEU A 607 7.85 -34.76 16.69
N THR A 608 7.60 -35.94 16.13
CA THR A 608 8.44 -37.12 16.32
C THR A 608 8.99 -37.55 14.96
N VAL A 609 10.31 -37.59 14.82
CA VAL A 609 10.99 -37.93 13.56
C VAL A 609 11.86 -39.16 13.75
N ALA A 610 11.80 -40.09 12.80
CA ALA A 610 12.75 -41.19 12.68
C ALA A 610 13.14 -41.31 11.21
N LEU A 611 14.44 -41.36 10.92
CA LEU A 611 14.92 -41.57 9.55
C LEU A 611 14.80 -43.05 9.17
N THR A 612 14.51 -43.28 7.90
CA THR A 612 14.54 -44.59 7.25
C THR A 612 15.84 -44.77 6.48
N GLU A 613 16.19 -46.01 6.12
CA GLU A 613 17.38 -46.30 5.31
C GLU A 613 17.34 -45.67 3.91
N THR A 614 16.15 -45.25 3.46
CA THR A 614 15.93 -44.59 2.17
C THR A 614 15.92 -43.06 2.25
N ASP A 615 15.93 -42.48 3.46
CA ASP A 615 16.02 -41.03 3.65
C ASP A 615 17.47 -40.57 3.39
N PRO A 616 17.68 -39.35 2.86
CA PRO A 616 19.02 -38.85 2.58
C PRO A 616 19.83 -38.65 3.87
N ALA A 617 21.16 -38.73 3.76
CA ALA A 617 22.05 -38.57 4.90
C ALA A 617 22.07 -37.13 5.45
N GLU A 618 21.75 -36.15 4.61
CA GLU A 618 21.62 -34.74 4.98
C GLU A 618 20.36 -34.17 4.32
N GLY A 619 19.69 -33.27 5.03
CA GLY A 619 18.45 -32.67 4.54
C GLY A 619 17.83 -31.70 5.52
N GLN A 620 16.55 -31.41 5.33
CA GLN A 620 15.81 -30.47 6.18
C GLN A 620 14.49 -31.08 6.66
N ILE A 621 14.11 -30.74 7.89
CA ILE A 621 12.76 -30.91 8.41
C ILE A 621 12.07 -29.55 8.29
N VAL A 622 10.97 -29.48 7.55
CA VAL A 622 10.25 -28.24 7.26
C VAL A 622 8.88 -28.28 7.91
N GLY A 623 8.59 -27.34 8.81
CA GLY A 623 7.29 -27.18 9.46
C GLY A 623 6.58 -25.93 8.95
N ILE A 624 5.38 -26.06 8.42
CA ILE A 624 4.68 -24.98 7.73
C ILE A 624 3.29 -24.77 8.35
N ILE A 625 3.07 -23.55 8.85
CA ILE A 625 1.75 -23.09 9.28
C ILE A 625 0.95 -22.75 8.02
N ASP A 626 -0.12 -23.51 7.76
CA ASP A 626 -1.06 -23.23 6.66
C ASP A 626 -0.40 -23.12 5.26
N LEU A 627 0.13 -24.26 4.79
CA LEU A 627 0.80 -24.39 3.49
C LEU A 627 -0.01 -23.86 2.28
N PRO A 628 -1.33 -24.09 2.14
CA PRO A 628 -2.11 -23.54 1.03
C PRO A 628 -2.04 -22.02 0.94
N SER A 629 -2.12 -21.31 2.08
CA SER A 629 -1.99 -19.85 2.12
C SER A 629 -0.59 -19.38 1.75
N VAL A 630 0.46 -20.03 2.25
CA VAL A 630 1.85 -19.69 1.86
C VAL A 630 2.04 -19.86 0.35
N TYR A 631 1.42 -20.88 -0.24
CA TYR A 631 1.45 -21.12 -1.68
C TYR A 631 0.67 -20.06 -2.48
N ALA A 632 -0.51 -19.67 -2.00
CA ALA A 632 -1.36 -18.67 -2.64
C ALA A 632 -0.76 -17.27 -2.64
N LEU A 633 -0.01 -16.92 -1.58
CA LEU A 633 0.49 -15.56 -1.34
C LEU A 633 1.94 -15.33 -1.79
N SER A 634 2.73 -16.39 -1.95
CA SER A 634 4.14 -16.31 -2.36
C SER A 634 4.31 -16.01 -3.85
N ALA A 635 5.39 -15.29 -4.22
CA ALA A 635 5.73 -15.11 -5.62
C ALA A 635 6.25 -16.41 -6.25
N PRO A 636 6.02 -16.64 -7.57
CA PRO A 636 6.60 -17.76 -8.31
C PRO A 636 8.14 -17.86 -8.23
N HIS A 637 8.82 -16.72 -8.11
CA HIS A 637 10.28 -16.60 -8.09
C HIS A 637 10.76 -15.84 -6.83
N THR A 638 10.32 -16.30 -5.67
CA THR A 638 10.77 -15.77 -4.37
C THR A 638 12.27 -15.96 -4.16
N ALA A 639 12.94 -14.93 -3.62
CA ALA A 639 14.33 -15.01 -3.18
C ALA A 639 14.47 -15.46 -1.71
N ASN A 640 13.37 -15.55 -0.96
CA ASN A 640 13.38 -16.01 0.42
C ASN A 640 13.42 -17.56 0.45
N PRO A 641 14.46 -18.18 1.03
CA PRO A 641 14.66 -19.63 0.97
C PRO A 641 13.57 -20.42 1.71
N LYS A 642 13.01 -19.87 2.80
CA LYS A 642 11.92 -20.49 3.56
C LYS A 642 10.63 -20.55 2.73
N VAL A 643 10.30 -19.43 2.08
CA VAL A 643 9.11 -19.34 1.22
C VAL A 643 9.28 -20.18 -0.05
N ALA A 644 10.48 -20.19 -0.63
CA ALA A 644 10.80 -21.03 -1.79
C ALA A 644 10.61 -22.53 -1.48
N ALA A 645 11.10 -22.99 -0.31
CA ALA A 645 10.92 -24.38 0.14
C ALA A 645 9.44 -24.73 0.31
N ALA A 646 8.67 -23.89 1.01
CA ALA A 646 7.23 -24.09 1.18
C ALA A 646 6.48 -24.14 -0.15
N ARG A 647 6.80 -23.23 -1.08
CA ARG A 647 6.19 -23.21 -2.41
C ARG A 647 6.52 -24.48 -3.22
N GLY A 648 7.78 -24.93 -3.18
CA GLY A 648 8.20 -26.17 -3.82
C GLY A 648 7.47 -27.39 -3.29
N LEU A 649 7.25 -27.44 -1.97
CA LEU A 649 6.48 -28.49 -1.30
C LEU A 649 5.01 -28.48 -1.76
N ALA A 650 4.34 -27.32 -1.73
CA ALA A 650 2.96 -27.18 -2.17
C ALA A 650 2.77 -27.58 -3.64
N ALA A 651 3.69 -27.18 -4.52
CA ALA A 651 3.69 -27.55 -5.92
C ALA A 651 3.89 -29.06 -6.12
N ALA A 652 4.80 -29.69 -5.37
CA ALA A 652 5.05 -31.13 -5.42
C ALA A 652 3.82 -31.95 -4.98
N LEU A 653 3.03 -31.40 -4.06
CA LEU A 653 1.79 -32.01 -3.56
C LEU A 653 0.58 -31.73 -4.48
N GLY A 654 0.72 -30.85 -5.47
CA GLY A 654 -0.38 -30.47 -6.36
C GLY A 654 -1.51 -29.71 -5.66
N LEU A 655 -1.19 -28.96 -4.59
CA LEU A 655 -2.18 -28.20 -3.83
C LEU A 655 -2.77 -27.06 -4.67
N ALA A 656 -4.06 -26.78 -4.44
CA ALA A 656 -4.68 -25.58 -4.95
C ALA A 656 -4.12 -24.35 -4.21
N ALA A 657 -3.89 -23.26 -4.95
CA ALA A 657 -3.50 -21.97 -4.38
C ALA A 657 -4.75 -21.31 -3.77
N GLU A 658 -5.13 -21.73 -2.56
CA GLU A 658 -6.29 -21.23 -1.84
C GLU A 658 -5.86 -20.54 -0.53
N LYS A 659 -6.41 -19.34 -0.30
CA LYS A 659 -6.15 -18.54 0.90
C LYS A 659 -7.09 -18.97 2.02
N SER A 660 -6.53 -19.28 3.18
CA SER A 660 -7.27 -19.51 4.42
C SER A 660 -7.41 -18.21 5.23
N CYS A 661 -8.23 -18.25 6.28
CA CYS A 661 -8.34 -17.21 7.32
C CYS A 661 -6.99 -16.78 7.95
N ALA A 662 -5.94 -17.62 7.91
CA ALA A 662 -4.61 -17.34 8.42
C ALA A 662 -3.67 -16.74 7.38
N GLY A 663 -3.93 -16.98 6.09
CA GLY A 663 -3.20 -16.35 4.99
C GLY A 663 -3.35 -14.83 4.97
N ALA A 664 -4.51 -14.30 5.35
CA ALA A 664 -4.78 -12.86 5.36
C ALA A 664 -3.93 -12.03 6.33
N VAL A 665 -3.15 -12.69 7.18
CA VAL A 665 -2.37 -12.08 8.24
C VAL A 665 -0.89 -11.97 7.86
N ALA A 666 -0.39 -12.95 7.10
CA ALA A 666 0.99 -12.98 6.66
C ALA A 666 1.32 -11.90 5.60
N GLU A 667 0.30 -11.30 4.98
CA GLU A 667 0.44 -10.17 4.03
C GLU A 667 0.87 -8.85 4.71
N VAL A 668 0.82 -8.75 6.05
CA VAL A 668 0.57 -7.48 6.74
C VAL A 668 1.57 -7.18 7.89
N VAL A 669 2.59 -8.02 8.11
CA VAL A 669 3.50 -7.91 9.28
C VAL A 669 4.95 -7.74 8.84
N GLU A 670 5.45 -6.50 8.83
CA GLU A 670 6.88 -6.19 8.68
C GLU A 670 7.65 -6.44 10.00
N ARG A 671 8.85 -7.02 9.92
CA ARG A 671 9.72 -7.27 11.09
C ARG A 671 11.22 -7.05 10.83
N GLU A 672 11.93 -6.80 11.91
CA GLU A 672 13.39 -6.72 11.98
C GLU A 672 14.01 -8.11 11.73
N GLY A 673 14.88 -8.25 10.72
CA GLY A 673 15.61 -9.49 10.41
C GLY A 673 15.19 -10.20 9.10
N GLU A 674 13.91 -10.17 8.73
CA GLU A 674 13.40 -10.67 7.45
C GLU A 674 12.46 -9.64 6.78
N PRO A 675 13.01 -8.58 6.14
CA PRO A 675 12.20 -7.51 5.55
C PRO A 675 11.58 -7.96 4.22
N GLY A 676 10.29 -7.69 4.00
CA GLY A 676 9.61 -7.97 2.73
C GLY A 676 8.21 -8.56 2.89
N PRO A 677 7.41 -8.63 1.80
CA PRO A 677 6.06 -9.24 1.82
C PRO A 677 6.12 -10.75 2.06
N GLU A 678 7.31 -11.33 1.91
CA GLU A 678 7.59 -12.76 2.12
C GLU A 678 8.20 -13.03 3.49
N GLY A 679 8.63 -12.03 4.26
CA GLY A 679 9.11 -12.23 5.64
C GLY A 679 7.98 -12.64 6.58
N GLY A 680 6.78 -12.06 6.42
CA GLY A 680 5.57 -12.53 7.09
C GLY A 680 5.23 -13.98 6.75
N LEU A 681 5.34 -14.36 5.48
CA LEU A 681 5.15 -15.75 5.03
C LEU A 681 6.26 -16.69 5.51
N ALA A 682 7.50 -16.21 5.60
CA ALA A 682 8.63 -16.99 6.08
C ALA A 682 8.51 -17.33 7.56
N ASN A 683 7.84 -16.49 8.37
CA ASN A 683 7.52 -16.80 9.77
C ASN A 683 6.59 -18.01 9.93
N ASN A 684 5.84 -18.35 8.89
CA ASN A 684 5.04 -19.56 8.87
C ASN A 684 5.88 -20.82 8.65
N VAL A 685 7.15 -20.68 8.27
CA VAL A 685 8.02 -21.78 7.87
C VAL A 685 9.19 -21.90 8.85
N LEU A 686 9.26 -23.04 9.52
CA LEU A 686 10.42 -23.48 10.29
C LEU A 686 11.25 -24.43 9.44
N ILE A 687 12.56 -24.17 9.31
CA ILE A 687 13.51 -25.10 8.70
C ILE A 687 14.47 -25.58 9.77
N VAL A 688 14.57 -26.89 9.94
CA VAL A 688 15.52 -27.54 10.83
C VAL A 688 16.46 -28.43 10.01
N PRO A 689 17.72 -28.05 9.79
CA PRO A 689 18.66 -28.89 9.08
C PRO A 689 18.94 -30.16 9.89
N TYR A 690 19.19 -31.28 9.23
CA TYR A 690 19.64 -32.52 9.88
C TYR A 690 20.79 -33.18 9.13
N ARG A 691 21.58 -33.95 9.89
CA ARG A 691 22.64 -34.81 9.39
C ARG A 691 22.59 -36.18 10.07
N ASN A 692 22.89 -37.22 9.32
CA ASN A 692 23.10 -38.56 9.85
C ASN A 692 24.56 -38.68 10.32
N PRO A 693 24.83 -38.91 11.62
CA PRO A 693 26.18 -39.19 12.07
C PRO A 693 26.64 -40.52 11.45
N GLN A 694 27.54 -40.45 10.45
CA GLN A 694 28.20 -41.66 9.96
C GLN A 694 28.87 -42.39 11.13
N PRO A 695 28.82 -43.74 11.18
CA PRO A 695 29.58 -44.48 12.18
C PRO A 695 31.07 -44.14 12.02
N PRO A 696 31.84 -44.04 13.12
CA PRO A 696 33.27 -43.85 13.03
C PRO A 696 33.85 -45.01 12.21
N ASP A 697 34.75 -44.70 11.27
CA ASP A 697 35.47 -45.69 10.49
C ASP A 697 36.07 -46.79 11.40
N GLU A 698 36.11 -48.02 10.90
CA GLU A 698 36.52 -49.25 11.59
C GLU A 698 37.75 -49.07 12.51
N PRO A 699 37.85 -49.83 13.63
CA PRO A 699 38.95 -49.71 14.58
C PRO A 699 40.30 -49.95 13.89
N GLU A 700 41.23 -49.03 14.16
CA GLU A 700 42.62 -49.03 13.70
C GLU A 700 43.24 -50.44 13.77
N ARG A 701 43.74 -50.93 12.63
CA ARG A 701 44.66 -52.06 12.61
C ARG A 701 45.95 -51.63 13.33
N PRO A 702 46.49 -52.44 14.25
CA PRO A 702 47.70 -52.08 14.97
C PRO A 702 48.88 -52.08 14.00
N GLY A 703 49.37 -50.91 13.64
CA GLY A 703 50.56 -50.76 12.80
C GLY A 703 50.65 -49.52 11.91
N GLU A 704 49.59 -48.70 11.79
CA GLU A 704 49.65 -47.46 11.02
C GLU A 704 49.47 -46.25 11.96
N GLU A 705 50.59 -45.62 12.32
CA GLU A 705 50.56 -44.31 12.96
C GLU A 705 50.10 -43.25 11.95
N GLY A 706 48.88 -42.74 12.15
CA GLY A 706 48.56 -41.34 11.87
C GLY A 706 47.58 -41.03 10.72
N GLY A 707 46.34 -40.75 11.09
CA GLY A 707 45.60 -39.58 10.60
C GLY A 707 44.66 -39.76 9.41
N GLY A 708 43.37 -39.50 9.64
CA GLY A 708 42.38 -39.43 8.56
C GLY A 708 41.02 -38.82 8.90
N GLY A 709 40.86 -38.08 10.01
CA GLY A 709 39.78 -37.10 10.06
C GLY A 709 39.99 -36.14 8.89
N LYS A 710 38.95 -35.80 8.11
CA LYS A 710 39.04 -34.74 7.09
C LYS A 710 39.65 -33.53 7.78
N ALA A 711 40.92 -33.27 7.48
CA ALA A 711 41.61 -32.13 8.05
C ALA A 711 40.78 -30.90 7.68
N ILE A 712 40.42 -30.09 8.68
CA ILE A 712 39.97 -28.74 8.40
C ILE A 712 41.19 -28.07 7.75
N ILE A 713 41.15 -27.90 6.44
CA ILE A 713 42.21 -27.29 5.64
C ILE A 713 41.80 -25.86 5.31
N ASP A 714 42.80 -24.98 5.13
CA ASP A 714 42.55 -23.65 4.58
C ASP A 714 41.87 -23.79 3.20
N ASP A 715 40.76 -23.07 2.99
CA ASP A 715 39.92 -23.17 1.80
C ASP A 715 39.87 -21.81 1.07
N PRO A 716 40.94 -21.40 0.37
CA PRO A 716 40.95 -20.22 -0.47
C PRO A 716 40.14 -20.47 -1.75
N TRP A 717 39.38 -19.47 -2.20
CA TRP A 717 38.59 -19.57 -3.43
C TRP A 717 38.61 -18.28 -4.23
N LEU A 718 38.40 -18.40 -5.54
CA LEU A 718 38.33 -17.28 -6.48
C LEU A 718 36.87 -16.88 -6.66
N ALA A 719 36.47 -15.79 -6.01
CA ALA A 719 35.07 -15.38 -5.90
C ALA A 719 34.52 -14.77 -7.19
N GLU A 720 35.32 -13.89 -7.81
CA GLU A 720 34.90 -13.21 -9.02
C GLU A 720 36.11 -12.72 -9.85
N LEU A 721 35.87 -12.59 -11.15
CA LEU A 721 36.75 -11.90 -12.08
C LEU A 721 35.95 -10.78 -12.77
N ALA A 722 36.29 -9.53 -12.49
CA ALA A 722 35.72 -8.37 -13.15
C ALA A 722 36.52 -8.04 -14.42
N VAL A 723 35.84 -8.09 -15.57
CA VAL A 723 36.41 -7.77 -16.88
C VAL A 723 35.54 -6.71 -17.57
N PRO A 724 36.10 -5.86 -18.45
CA PRO A 724 35.29 -4.98 -19.28
C PRO A 724 34.42 -5.79 -20.24
N GLU A 725 33.18 -5.37 -20.49
CA GLU A 725 32.28 -6.03 -21.46
C GLU A 725 32.85 -6.00 -22.90
N VAL A 726 33.56 -4.92 -23.24
CA VAL A 726 34.21 -4.70 -24.54
C VAL A 726 35.64 -4.19 -24.36
N ALA A 727 36.60 -4.75 -25.09
CA ALA A 727 38.01 -4.33 -25.08
C ALA A 727 38.51 -3.89 -26.47
N GLU A 728 39.47 -2.94 -26.51
CA GLU A 728 40.05 -2.45 -27.76
C GLU A 728 41.17 -3.38 -28.26
N ALA A 729 41.10 -3.78 -29.53
CA ALA A 729 42.09 -4.64 -30.15
C ALA A 729 43.51 -4.03 -30.08
N GLY A 730 44.46 -4.82 -29.59
CA GLY A 730 45.88 -4.43 -29.49
C GLY A 730 46.23 -3.54 -28.29
N ARG A 731 45.27 -3.12 -27.45
CA ARG A 731 45.55 -2.38 -26.21
C ARG A 731 45.40 -3.25 -24.97
N PRO A 732 46.32 -3.16 -23.98
CA PRO A 732 46.15 -3.85 -22.72
C PRO A 732 44.96 -3.26 -21.93
N PHE A 733 44.32 -4.08 -21.12
CA PHE A 733 43.23 -3.65 -20.22
C PHE A 733 43.37 -4.30 -18.85
N GLU A 734 42.81 -3.63 -17.84
CA GLU A 734 42.85 -4.09 -16.44
C GLU A 734 41.65 -4.97 -16.11
N VAL A 735 41.85 -5.87 -15.16
CA VAL A 735 40.84 -6.77 -14.60
C VAL A 735 40.95 -6.80 -13.08
N GLY A 736 39.82 -6.96 -12.40
CA GLY A 736 39.78 -7.13 -10.95
C GLY A 736 39.60 -8.60 -10.58
N ILE A 737 40.48 -9.15 -9.74
CA ILE A 737 40.42 -10.55 -9.29
C ILE A 737 40.03 -10.54 -7.81
N TYR A 738 38.86 -11.09 -7.48
CA TYR A 738 38.37 -11.18 -6.11
C TYR A 738 38.69 -12.56 -5.53
N LEU A 739 39.47 -12.57 -4.45
CA LEU A 739 39.89 -13.77 -3.74
C LEU A 739 39.30 -13.80 -2.33
N GLY A 740 38.74 -14.93 -1.93
CA GLY A 740 38.20 -15.12 -0.58
C GLY A 740 38.73 -16.40 0.04
N TYR A 741 38.25 -16.71 1.24
CA TYR A 741 38.37 -18.02 1.84
C TYR A 741 37.05 -18.39 2.52
N GLN A 742 36.66 -19.67 2.46
CA GLN A 742 35.52 -20.18 3.23
C GLN A 742 35.93 -20.52 4.67
N ASN A 743 37.19 -20.91 4.85
CA ASN A 743 37.79 -21.16 6.15
C ASN A 743 39.30 -20.85 6.09
N ASN A 744 39.82 -20.16 7.11
CA ASN A 744 41.23 -19.81 7.22
C ASN A 744 41.89 -20.31 8.52
N LEU A 745 41.22 -21.20 9.26
CA LEU A 745 41.74 -21.80 10.50
C LEU A 745 42.19 -20.79 11.56
N GLY A 746 41.69 -19.55 11.51
CA GLY A 746 42.09 -18.47 12.40
C GLY A 746 43.37 -17.72 11.98
N GLN A 747 43.95 -18.03 10.82
CA GLN A 747 45.09 -17.31 10.25
C GLN A 747 44.69 -15.87 9.84
N GLY A 748 45.62 -14.93 9.96
CA GLY A 748 45.39 -13.53 9.60
C GLY A 748 45.46 -13.24 8.09
N GLU A 749 46.17 -14.08 7.35
CA GLU A 749 46.37 -13.98 5.89
C GLU A 749 46.62 -15.38 5.31
N ILE A 750 46.19 -15.65 4.07
CA ILE A 750 46.53 -16.86 3.30
C ILE A 750 47.31 -16.45 2.05
N ARG A 751 48.40 -17.15 1.74
CA ARG A 751 49.18 -16.89 0.50
C ARG A 751 48.91 -17.98 -0.53
N VAL A 752 48.45 -17.58 -1.71
CA VAL A 752 48.16 -18.49 -2.82
C VAL A 752 48.91 -18.08 -4.09
N PRO A 753 49.47 -19.01 -4.87
CA PRO A 753 49.85 -18.76 -6.24
C PRO A 753 48.60 -18.43 -7.06
N LEU A 754 48.61 -17.31 -7.77
CA LEU A 754 47.56 -16.85 -8.67
C LEU A 754 48.13 -16.70 -10.09
N ARG A 755 47.40 -17.17 -11.10
CA ARG A 755 47.71 -16.99 -12.51
C ARG A 755 46.53 -16.37 -13.24
N LEU A 756 46.79 -15.32 -14.01
CA LEU A 756 45.82 -14.68 -14.89
C LEU A 756 46.27 -14.82 -16.35
N TRP A 757 45.37 -15.23 -17.23
CA TRP A 757 45.67 -15.41 -18.65
C TRP A 757 44.41 -15.31 -19.53
N ALA A 758 44.61 -15.28 -20.86
CA ALA A 758 43.53 -15.20 -21.84
C ALA A 758 43.70 -16.21 -22.97
N ARG A 759 42.60 -16.68 -23.56
CA ARG A 759 42.59 -17.55 -24.75
C ARG A 759 41.42 -17.25 -25.69
N PRO A 760 41.52 -17.58 -26.99
CA PRO A 760 40.37 -17.55 -27.90
C PRO A 760 39.31 -18.58 -27.48
N THR A 761 38.04 -18.27 -27.72
CA THR A 761 36.89 -19.14 -27.42
C THR A 761 36.94 -20.41 -28.28
N GLY A 762 37.73 -21.42 -27.89
CA GLY A 762 37.93 -22.64 -28.68
C GLY A 762 39.33 -23.30 -28.62
N GLY A 763 40.33 -22.73 -27.92
CA GLY A 763 41.56 -23.48 -27.63
C GLY A 763 42.82 -22.67 -27.34
N ALA A 764 43.45 -22.99 -26.21
CA ALA A 764 44.90 -22.97 -25.93
C ALA A 764 45.13 -23.51 -24.49
N SER A 765 46.26 -24.18 -24.25
CA SER A 765 46.71 -24.56 -22.90
C SER A 765 47.25 -23.34 -22.14
N PRO A 766 47.15 -23.30 -20.79
CA PRO A 766 47.66 -22.19 -20.02
C PRO A 766 49.17 -22.02 -20.21
N PRO A 767 49.71 -20.79 -20.18
CA PRO A 767 51.14 -20.56 -20.21
C PRO A 767 51.80 -21.19 -18.95
N PRO A 768 52.87 -21.98 -19.12
CA PRO A 768 53.40 -22.82 -18.04
C PRO A 768 54.01 -22.06 -16.85
N ASP A 769 54.41 -20.79 -17.01
CA ASP A 769 55.28 -20.11 -16.02
C ASP A 769 54.78 -18.71 -15.58
N VAL A 770 53.48 -18.51 -15.32
CA VAL A 770 52.91 -17.20 -14.92
C VAL A 770 52.14 -17.27 -13.59
N TRP A 771 52.69 -17.95 -12.58
CA TRP A 771 52.13 -17.94 -11.24
C TRP A 771 52.77 -16.85 -10.38
N GLN A 772 51.95 -15.98 -9.81
CA GLN A 772 52.35 -14.93 -8.89
C GLN A 772 51.78 -15.23 -7.51
N MET A 773 52.63 -15.25 -6.49
CA MET A 773 52.15 -15.35 -5.10
C MET A 773 51.38 -14.08 -4.71
N VAL A 774 50.15 -14.25 -4.24
CA VAL A 774 49.29 -13.19 -3.72
C VAL A 774 48.78 -13.53 -2.33
N THR A 775 48.51 -12.49 -1.54
CA THR A 775 47.97 -12.61 -0.18
C THR A 775 46.48 -12.33 -0.17
N ILE A 776 45.70 -13.20 0.46
CA ILE A 776 44.29 -13.01 0.79
C ILE A 776 44.21 -12.53 2.24
N ASP A 777 43.81 -11.28 2.41
CA ASP A 777 43.67 -10.60 3.69
C ASP A 777 42.34 -10.98 4.38
N LYS A 778 42.30 -10.89 5.72
CA LYS A 778 41.09 -11.13 6.52
C LYS A 778 40.11 -9.96 6.41
N VAL A 779 39.30 -9.93 5.34
CA VAL A 779 38.29 -8.90 5.08
C VAL A 779 36.88 -9.49 4.88
N PRO A 780 35.78 -8.73 5.13
CA PRO A 780 34.42 -9.29 5.23
C PRO A 780 33.82 -9.85 3.93
N CYS A 781 34.32 -9.43 2.76
CA CYS A 781 33.80 -9.89 1.46
C CYS A 781 34.85 -10.68 0.68
N CYS A 782 35.94 -10.05 0.22
CA CYS A 782 37.05 -10.64 -0.55
C CYS A 782 38.25 -9.66 -0.62
N SER A 783 39.45 -10.19 -0.86
CA SER A 783 40.64 -9.41 -1.25
C SER A 783 40.67 -9.17 -2.76
N LEU A 784 40.64 -7.89 -3.18
CA LEU A 784 40.79 -7.50 -4.58
C LEU A 784 42.27 -7.46 -4.99
N LYS A 785 42.63 -8.15 -6.07
CA LYS A 785 43.95 -8.05 -6.72
C LYS A 785 43.80 -7.55 -8.16
N PRO A 786 44.50 -6.48 -8.56
CA PRO A 786 44.50 -6.02 -9.94
C PRO A 786 45.29 -6.99 -10.83
N GLY A 787 44.83 -7.18 -12.05
CA GLY A 787 45.53 -7.88 -13.11
C GLY A 787 45.46 -7.13 -14.43
N THR A 788 46.37 -7.43 -15.36
CA THR A 788 46.41 -6.79 -16.68
C THR A 788 46.49 -7.85 -17.76
N ILE A 789 45.59 -7.78 -18.74
CA ILE A 789 45.63 -8.62 -19.94
C ILE A 789 46.35 -7.83 -21.05
N PRO A 790 47.41 -8.38 -21.66
CA PRO A 790 48.10 -7.74 -22.77
C PRO A 790 47.17 -7.65 -23.98
N GLY A 791 47.40 -6.67 -24.86
CA GLY A 791 46.50 -6.38 -25.99
C GLY A 791 46.14 -7.60 -26.82
N LEU A 792 44.84 -7.87 -26.94
CA LEU A 792 44.28 -9.03 -27.62
C LEU A 792 43.90 -8.68 -29.07
N SER A 793 43.84 -9.68 -29.95
CA SER A 793 43.33 -9.49 -31.32
C SER A 793 41.80 -9.46 -31.35
N VAL A 794 41.22 -8.91 -32.41
CA VAL A 794 39.76 -8.86 -32.61
C VAL A 794 39.13 -10.26 -32.50
N GLY A 795 38.03 -10.37 -31.76
CA GLY A 795 37.26 -11.61 -31.58
C GLY A 795 36.80 -11.83 -30.13
N ALA A 796 36.14 -12.97 -29.89
CA ALA A 796 35.71 -13.36 -28.55
C ALA A 796 36.83 -14.11 -27.80
N TRP A 797 37.18 -13.60 -26.62
CA TRP A 797 38.22 -14.15 -25.75
C TRP A 797 37.66 -14.57 -24.40
N GLU A 798 38.25 -15.61 -23.82
CA GLU A 798 38.04 -16.03 -22.44
C GLU A 798 39.20 -15.53 -21.59
N ILE A 799 38.90 -14.75 -20.55
CA ILE A 799 39.84 -14.32 -19.51
C ILE A 799 39.68 -15.27 -18.33
N ILE A 800 40.79 -15.81 -17.85
CA ILE A 800 40.84 -16.91 -16.89
C ILE A 800 41.77 -16.51 -15.75
N ALA A 801 41.25 -16.54 -14.53
CA ALA A 801 42.04 -16.43 -13.32
C ALA A 801 42.01 -17.77 -12.57
N GLU A 802 43.17 -18.23 -12.10
CA GLU A 802 43.36 -19.52 -11.44
C GLU A 802 44.21 -19.36 -10.17
N ILE A 803 43.89 -20.09 -9.11
CA ILE A 803 44.76 -20.28 -7.94
C ILE A 803 45.23 -21.73 -7.85
N ASP A 804 46.47 -21.94 -7.38
CA ASP A 804 47.04 -23.27 -7.16
C ASP A 804 47.29 -23.50 -5.68
N TYR A 805 46.33 -24.13 -4.98
CA TYR A 805 46.49 -24.48 -3.58
C TYR A 805 46.74 -25.99 -3.45
N PRO A 806 47.90 -26.45 -2.92
CA PRO A 806 48.35 -27.85 -3.00
C PRO A 806 47.40 -28.92 -2.43
N ALA A 807 46.38 -28.53 -1.67
CA ALA A 807 45.40 -29.41 -1.03
C ALA A 807 43.97 -29.25 -1.58
N ASP A 808 43.70 -28.27 -2.45
CA ASP A 808 42.38 -28.08 -3.06
C ASP A 808 42.41 -28.46 -4.55
N THR A 809 41.68 -29.52 -4.91
CA THR A 809 41.56 -29.99 -6.30
C THR A 809 40.24 -29.59 -6.96
N ARG A 810 39.37 -28.81 -6.29
CA ARG A 810 38.05 -28.40 -6.79
C ARG A 810 38.18 -27.33 -7.88
N PRO A 811 37.76 -27.60 -9.13
CA PRO A 811 37.89 -26.65 -10.22
C PRO A 811 37.09 -25.35 -10.05
N GLU A 812 35.98 -25.40 -9.33
CA GLU A 812 35.08 -24.27 -9.05
C GLU A 812 35.62 -23.27 -8.02
N ASN A 813 36.44 -23.74 -7.07
CA ASN A 813 37.09 -22.87 -6.10
C ASN A 813 38.34 -22.22 -6.70
N ASN A 814 39.02 -22.94 -7.58
CA ASN A 814 40.34 -22.56 -8.04
C ASN A 814 40.35 -21.79 -9.37
N ARG A 815 39.20 -21.58 -10.03
CA ARG A 815 39.16 -20.96 -11.37
C ARG A 815 37.85 -20.24 -11.68
N VAL A 816 37.96 -19.00 -12.19
CA VAL A 816 36.84 -18.27 -12.82
C VAL A 816 37.18 -17.90 -14.26
N ILE A 817 36.18 -18.01 -15.14
CA ILE A 817 36.27 -17.68 -16.56
C ILE A 817 35.24 -16.59 -16.89
N ARG A 818 35.65 -15.56 -17.64
CA ARG A 818 34.75 -14.53 -18.19
C ARG A 818 35.02 -14.31 -19.67
N ARG A 819 33.97 -13.99 -20.43
CA ARG A 819 34.07 -13.69 -21.86
C ARG A 819 34.17 -12.20 -22.08
N VAL A 820 35.05 -11.80 -22.99
CA VAL A 820 35.25 -10.41 -23.42
C VAL A 820 35.22 -10.36 -24.95
N GLU A 821 34.48 -9.42 -25.51
CA GLU A 821 34.49 -9.14 -26.94
C GLU A 821 35.53 -8.07 -27.27
N VAL A 822 36.51 -8.40 -28.11
CA VAL A 822 37.60 -7.49 -28.51
C VAL A 822 37.29 -6.91 -29.89
N LEU A 823 37.16 -5.59 -29.97
CA LEU A 823 36.74 -4.87 -31.18
C LEU A 823 37.84 -3.94 -31.70
N GLN A 824 37.89 -3.75 -33.03
CA GLN A 824 38.80 -2.79 -33.65
C GLN A 824 38.15 -1.39 -33.63
N VAL A 825 38.62 -0.53 -32.74
CA VAL A 825 38.12 0.85 -32.65
C VAL A 825 38.77 1.68 -33.76
N LYS A 826 37.97 2.29 -34.64
CA LYS A 826 38.46 3.27 -35.63
C LYS A 826 38.86 4.55 -34.90
N PRO A 827 40.08 5.08 -35.09
CA PRO A 827 40.46 6.33 -34.45
C PRO A 827 39.71 7.49 -35.10
N GLY A 828 38.75 8.07 -34.36
CA GLY A 828 38.12 9.34 -34.68
C GLY A 828 36.60 9.34 -34.73
N GLU A 829 35.93 9.06 -33.61
CA GLU A 829 34.68 9.73 -33.25
C GLU A 829 34.71 9.93 -31.73
N SER A 830 34.80 11.19 -31.32
CA SER A 830 34.78 11.63 -29.93
C SER A 830 33.39 11.46 -29.33
N GLY A 831 33.17 10.40 -28.56
CA GLY A 831 32.15 10.33 -27.52
C GLY A 831 32.83 10.54 -26.17
N GLY A 832 32.47 11.61 -25.47
CA GLY A 832 33.10 12.03 -24.21
C GLY A 832 32.97 10.99 -23.08
N ALA A 833 33.95 11.05 -22.17
CA ALA A 833 34.20 10.08 -21.11
C ALA A 833 33.03 9.93 -20.11
N GLU A 834 32.41 8.75 -20.11
CA GLU A 834 31.90 8.14 -18.88
C GLU A 834 33.10 7.61 -18.10
N GLY A 835 33.55 8.40 -17.13
CA GLY A 835 34.47 7.96 -16.09
C GLY A 835 33.68 7.38 -14.94
N GLY A 836 33.48 6.06 -14.94
CA GLY A 836 33.10 5.30 -13.75
C GLY A 836 34.35 4.86 -13.01
N ALA A 837 34.69 5.56 -11.92
CA ALA A 837 35.59 5.09 -10.88
C ALA A 837 34.92 5.31 -9.51
N ILE A 838 34.38 4.21 -8.98
CA ILE A 838 34.43 3.66 -7.61
C ILE A 838 34.78 4.61 -6.44
N THR A 839 34.09 4.39 -5.31
CA THR A 839 34.17 4.88 -3.90
C THR A 839 33.05 5.86 -3.53
N ASP A 840 32.17 5.65 -2.54
CA ASP A 840 32.11 4.73 -1.38
C ASP A 840 30.79 3.93 -1.31
#